data_AF-A0A2D9FXZ6-F1
#
_entry.id   AF-A0A2D9FXZ6-F1
#
_cell.length_a   1.000
_cell.length_b   1.000
_cell.length_c   1.000
_cell.angle_alpha   90.00
_cell.angle_beta   90.00
_cell.angle_gamma   90.00
#
_symmetry.space_group_name_H-M   'P 1'
#
loop_
_entity.id
_entity.type
_entity.pdbx_description
1 polymer ?
#
loop_
_entity_poly.entity_id
_entity_poly.type
_entity_poly.pdbx_seq_one_letter_code
_entity_poly.pdbx_strand_id
1 'polypeptide(L)'
;MAIPLSAQQTDTTAVTTDTTQIQEDESSSQIRSAGGSIPKDAVEFQSSDSLIIDFTEGKKAFLFGKASVTHTSGQLKAGEINMDIDNSTVEARTLTPNDTLSRPVLTRDSEEIKSTRILFNYKTKKGKFEEAQVKISEGHLIGSKIKNINENEVFIQDGRYSTCPPEYLYYYIQAQRMKVVDQDELFFSNAQLYILDIPYPIIFPFGYVPTDIEQKRSGLLTPTYAFQAQNDRGLGLQNVGWFQYFNDNLTGQVDGDIYTSGTFYLNGLMQYRRTDYYNGRISLGYSNDRGMEPTDPDFTENIEKSLSVQHNQNLSPYASLSANVNLRTAEFNRRNSYNINDRAETNSNSKVSYNYRHPENLFTFSTNAQVVQNFTNYSTRVSGPSANFRFKTFSPFQNENSPAGQTSWYESINLSYNNTLRSRFEFDPIDADSSEITFFDALTDRELYEQATGDQDYLQAGFQQSAGLSIGQLIPSQFLNVSASANLNEYWYPSSIRKSFNADSNRIETDKVYEFEAARDFDTGLNFSTTLYGISNAKIGNVEGFRHTLRPSVGFNYRPDFSEDRWGYYQTVQTDTSGTTQRYSIFENEVFSGPGRGEQRSISFSLRNVFEAKVVKRDTTGEVSENTLRFIDNLSLSSSYNFAADSLNFSNLNTSLSSNAIPGVNLSASASFSFYQRGEDGQPIDRFLYEDGKKIAQLQNFSVNASTSFRGGNGVEVFTPEYRRRYDPFNQARFHPIDTRFGLDPINPIRSPWSFSLNLSYSWRYQFNQDPQRSATIRATNISFNLTPKWKFSTELGYDFIGKEVLPSEFSLQRNLECWDLSFQIRPFGDFQYYFFSLRVNSSQIQSLFQKLPVLKNLERSSSPSGRGRRYGN
;
A
#
# COMPACT_ATOMS: atom_id res chain seq x y z
N MET A 1 19.20 -33.52 20.49
CA MET A 1 20.56 -33.22 20.99
C MET A 1 20.72 -31.72 20.91
N ALA A 2 20.55 -31.04 22.05
CA ALA A 2 20.43 -29.58 22.16
C ALA A 2 21.72 -29.01 22.75
N ILE A 3 22.35 -28.05 22.06
CA ILE A 3 23.51 -27.26 22.53
C ILE A 3 23.40 -25.85 21.88
N PRO A 4 23.82 -24.77 22.59
CA PRO A 4 23.07 -23.52 22.69
C PRO A 4 23.66 -22.32 21.92
N LEU A 5 22.87 -21.24 21.84
CA LEU A 5 23.30 -19.92 21.38
C LEU A 5 24.11 -19.19 22.46
N SER A 6 25.29 -18.69 22.09
CA SER A 6 26.05 -17.69 22.85
C SER A 6 25.60 -16.28 22.46
N ALA A 7 25.34 -15.44 23.46
CA ALA A 7 25.13 -14.02 23.31
C ALA A 7 26.46 -13.28 23.44
N GLN A 8 26.74 -12.40 22.48
CA GLN A 8 27.96 -11.61 22.39
C GLN A 8 27.78 -10.31 23.15
N GLN A 9 28.73 -10.04 24.03
CA GLN A 9 28.82 -8.90 24.94
C GLN A 9 29.34 -7.69 24.16
N THR A 10 28.56 -6.60 24.10
CA THR A 10 29.05 -5.29 23.65
C THR A 10 29.22 -4.39 24.87
N ASP A 11 30.48 -4.16 25.18
CA ASP A 11 31.01 -3.16 26.08
C ASP A 11 30.94 -1.79 25.37
N THR A 12 30.45 -0.75 26.05
CA THR A 12 30.67 0.63 25.62
C THR A 12 30.68 1.55 26.83
N THR A 13 31.88 2.04 27.08
CA THR A 13 32.26 3.06 28.05
C THR A 13 31.58 4.40 27.76
N ALA A 14 30.83 4.92 28.72
CA ALA A 14 30.26 6.26 28.69
C ALA A 14 31.15 7.23 29.50
N VAL A 15 31.60 8.27 28.80
CA VAL A 15 32.37 9.40 29.33
C VAL A 15 31.44 10.30 30.15
N THR A 16 31.76 10.46 31.44
CA THR A 16 31.10 11.39 32.36
C THR A 16 31.40 12.83 31.99
N THR A 17 30.37 13.58 31.61
CA THR A 17 30.41 15.05 31.51
C THR A 17 29.89 15.63 32.83
N ASP A 18 30.75 16.44 33.44
CA ASP A 18 30.54 17.15 34.69
C ASP A 18 29.57 18.33 34.46
N THR A 19 28.41 18.29 35.10
CA THR A 19 27.53 19.46 35.27
C THR A 19 27.04 19.49 36.71
N THR A 20 27.58 20.46 37.43
CA THR A 20 27.18 20.90 38.76
C THR A 20 25.69 21.26 38.78
N GLN A 21 24.87 20.40 39.37
CA GLN A 21 23.55 20.77 39.87
C GLN A 21 23.66 21.12 41.36
N ILE A 22 23.23 22.34 41.68
CA ILE A 22 23.04 22.84 43.02
C ILE A 22 21.92 22.02 43.66
N GLN A 23 22.29 21.20 44.64
CA GLN A 23 21.41 20.42 45.47
C GLN A 23 20.79 21.37 46.51
N GLU A 24 19.49 21.63 46.43
CA GLU A 24 18.74 22.17 47.57
C GLU A 24 18.69 21.07 48.64
N ASP A 25 19.35 21.32 49.76
CA ASP A 25 19.32 20.52 50.98
C ASP A 25 17.89 20.50 51.57
N GLU A 26 17.07 19.52 51.17
CA GLU A 26 16.03 19.02 52.08
C GLU A 26 16.66 17.93 52.96
N SER A 27 17.11 18.40 54.14
CA SER A 27 17.56 17.56 55.25
C SER A 27 16.49 16.53 55.65
N SER A 28 16.60 15.32 55.09
CA SER A 28 15.93 14.14 55.63
C SER A 28 16.61 13.73 56.92
N SER A 29 16.07 14.20 58.04
CA SER A 29 16.37 13.63 59.35
C SER A 29 15.88 12.18 59.36
N GLN A 30 16.81 11.24 59.13
CA GLN A 30 16.56 9.82 59.37
C GLN A 30 16.26 9.61 60.86
N ILE A 31 14.97 9.47 61.17
CA ILE A 31 14.53 8.88 62.44
C ILE A 31 14.95 7.41 62.39
N ARG A 32 15.88 7.05 63.28
CA ARG A 32 16.25 5.65 63.55
C ARG A 32 14.98 4.86 63.90
N SER A 33 14.58 3.94 63.04
CA SER A 33 13.53 2.97 63.32
C SER A 33 14.01 2.02 64.42
N ALA A 34 13.40 2.09 65.60
CA ALA A 34 13.43 0.98 66.54
C ALA A 34 12.64 -0.19 65.93
N GLY A 35 13.27 -1.36 65.85
CA GLY A 35 12.73 -2.53 65.18
C GLY A 35 11.45 -3.09 65.80
N GLY A 36 10.31 -2.69 65.25
CA GLY A 36 9.04 -3.38 65.34
C GLY A 36 8.40 -3.42 63.96
N SER A 37 8.01 -4.60 63.48
CA SER A 37 7.27 -4.74 62.22
C SER A 37 5.94 -3.99 62.34
N ILE A 38 5.80 -2.90 61.59
CA ILE A 38 4.56 -2.13 61.51
C ILE A 38 3.44 -3.08 61.01
N PRO A 39 2.28 -3.16 61.70
CA PRO A 39 1.17 -3.98 61.26
C PRO A 39 0.76 -3.63 59.83
N LYS A 40 0.40 -4.65 59.03
CA LYS A 40 0.10 -4.47 57.59
C LYS A 40 -1.00 -3.43 57.31
N ASP A 41 -1.92 -3.18 58.25
CA ASP A 41 -3.01 -2.18 58.13
C ASP A 41 -2.86 -1.01 59.11
N ALA A 42 -1.63 -0.70 59.55
CA ALA A 42 -1.40 0.47 60.37
C ALA A 42 -1.62 1.75 59.54
N VAL A 43 -2.22 2.76 60.17
CA VAL A 43 -2.31 4.10 59.58
C VAL A 43 -1.11 4.89 60.04
N GLU A 44 -0.26 5.27 59.10
CA GLU A 44 0.89 6.14 59.32
C GLU A 44 0.48 7.58 59.01
N PHE A 45 0.84 8.52 59.86
CA PHE A 45 0.48 9.92 59.65
C PHE A 45 1.60 10.86 60.08
N GLN A 46 1.80 11.92 59.32
CA GLN A 46 2.84 12.93 59.50
C GLN A 46 2.26 14.33 59.23
N SER A 47 2.72 15.31 59.98
CA SER A 47 2.43 16.74 59.79
C SER A 47 3.72 17.54 59.92
N SER A 48 3.86 18.62 59.16
CA SER A 48 5.05 19.48 59.23
C SER A 48 4.92 20.62 60.25
N ASP A 49 3.70 21.04 60.58
CA ASP A 49 3.45 22.18 61.48
C ASP A 49 2.96 21.69 62.86
N SER A 50 1.75 21.11 62.92
CA SER A 50 1.20 20.64 64.20
C SER A 50 0.33 19.37 64.07
N LEU A 51 0.33 18.59 65.15
CA LEU A 51 -0.47 17.37 65.32
C LEU A 51 -1.22 17.49 66.65
N ILE A 52 -2.54 17.49 66.60
CA ILE A 52 -3.41 17.48 67.78
C ILE A 52 -4.13 16.15 67.82
N ILE A 53 -3.93 15.37 68.88
CA ILE A 53 -4.68 14.14 69.10
C ILE A 53 -5.63 14.37 70.26
N ASP A 54 -6.93 14.25 69.98
CA ASP A 54 -7.98 14.29 70.97
C ASP A 54 -8.43 12.85 71.28
N PHE A 55 -8.52 12.52 72.56
CA PHE A 55 -9.04 11.26 73.07
C PHE A 55 -10.30 11.44 73.93
N THR A 56 -10.73 12.69 74.17
CA THR A 56 -11.85 13.05 75.03
C THR A 56 -13.19 12.92 74.31
N GLU A 57 -13.23 13.23 73.01
CA GLU A 57 -14.42 13.14 72.15
C GLU A 57 -14.27 12.12 71.01
N GLY A 58 -13.71 10.94 71.33
CA GLY A 58 -13.32 9.90 70.38
C GLY A 58 -11.87 10.03 69.94
N LYS A 59 -11.31 9.01 69.30
CA LYS A 59 -9.90 8.98 68.84
C LYS A 59 -9.75 9.81 67.56
N LYS A 60 -9.54 11.13 67.70
CA LYS A 60 -9.41 12.06 66.56
C LYS A 60 -7.98 12.60 66.50
N ALA A 61 -7.46 12.75 65.29
CA ALA A 61 -6.17 13.38 65.03
C ALA A 61 -6.33 14.50 63.99
N PHE A 62 -5.84 15.69 64.29
CA PHE A 62 -5.86 16.86 63.42
C PHE A 62 -4.42 17.18 63.03
N LEU A 63 -4.13 17.13 61.74
CA LEU A 63 -2.80 17.31 61.16
C LEU A 63 -2.77 18.59 60.33
N PHE A 64 -1.82 19.48 60.64
CA PHE A 64 -1.66 20.77 59.97
C PHE A 64 -0.25 20.91 59.39
N GLY A 65 -0.17 21.57 58.23
CA GLY A 65 1.07 21.79 57.48
C GLY A 65 1.57 20.52 56.79
N LYS A 66 1.83 20.59 55.47
CA LYS A 66 2.26 19.49 54.58
C LYS A 66 1.94 18.09 55.16
N ALA A 67 0.66 17.84 55.47
CA ALA A 67 0.22 16.66 56.19
C ALA A 67 0.07 15.48 55.24
N SER A 68 0.41 14.29 55.71
CA SER A 68 0.33 13.05 54.94
C SER A 68 -0.21 11.93 55.82
N VAL A 69 -1.24 11.24 55.36
CA VAL A 69 -1.75 10.00 55.98
C VAL A 69 -1.61 8.86 54.98
N THR A 70 -0.92 7.79 55.36
CA THR A 70 -0.63 6.63 54.52
C THR A 70 -1.26 5.38 55.13
N HIS A 71 -1.95 4.60 54.31
CA HIS A 71 -2.55 3.30 54.65
C HIS A 71 -2.46 2.37 53.44
N THR A 72 -2.68 1.06 53.61
CA THR A 72 -2.72 0.09 52.49
C THR A 72 -3.75 0.42 51.41
N SER A 73 -4.78 1.20 51.76
CA SER A 73 -5.81 1.67 50.84
C SER A 73 -5.43 2.93 50.04
N GLY A 74 -4.30 3.57 50.32
CA GLY A 74 -3.86 4.80 49.66
C GLY A 74 -3.16 5.80 50.59
N GLN A 75 -2.63 6.86 49.98
CA GLN A 75 -1.96 7.97 50.64
C GLN A 75 -2.74 9.28 50.40
N LEU A 76 -3.03 10.03 51.46
CA LEU A 76 -3.72 11.32 51.42
C LEU A 76 -2.76 12.43 51.86
N LYS A 77 -2.51 13.41 51.01
CA LYS A 77 -1.69 14.59 51.30
C LYS A 77 -2.52 15.87 51.24
N ALA A 78 -2.38 16.77 52.20
CA ALA A 78 -3.06 18.07 52.21
C ALA A 78 -2.42 19.06 53.19
N GLY A 79 -2.84 20.32 53.18
CA GLY A 79 -2.49 21.29 54.22
C GLY A 79 -3.12 21.01 55.58
N GLU A 80 -4.34 20.47 55.58
CA GLU A 80 -5.11 20.10 56.76
C GLU A 80 -5.73 18.70 56.55
N ILE A 81 -5.49 17.78 57.48
CA ILE A 81 -6.12 16.45 57.51
C ILE A 81 -6.69 16.18 58.90
N ASN A 82 -7.99 15.93 58.94
CA ASN A 82 -8.75 15.59 60.14
C ASN A 82 -9.11 14.10 60.07
N MET A 83 -8.52 13.30 60.95
CA MET A 83 -8.71 11.87 61.02
C MET A 83 -9.59 11.52 62.21
N ASP A 84 -10.62 10.72 61.98
CA ASP A 84 -11.41 10.05 63.00
C ASP A 84 -11.10 8.55 62.92
N ILE A 85 -10.29 8.08 63.88
CA ILE A 85 -9.76 6.72 63.93
C ILE A 85 -10.88 5.72 64.27
N ASP A 86 -11.85 6.13 65.11
CA ASP A 86 -12.96 5.28 65.53
C ASP A 86 -13.90 4.97 64.35
N ASN A 87 -14.21 5.98 63.53
CA ASN A 87 -15.02 5.82 62.32
C ASN A 87 -14.22 5.40 61.07
N SER A 88 -12.90 5.31 61.20
CA SER A 88 -11.98 5.02 60.10
C SER A 88 -12.12 5.99 58.92
N THR A 89 -12.33 7.28 59.21
CA THR A 89 -12.51 8.34 58.21
C THR A 89 -11.40 9.37 58.29
N VAL A 90 -10.94 9.83 57.14
CA VAL A 90 -10.02 10.94 56.97
C VAL A 90 -10.69 12.01 56.12
N GLU A 91 -10.64 13.24 56.60
CA GLU A 91 -11.12 14.42 55.91
C GLU A 91 -9.95 15.36 55.64
N ALA A 92 -9.65 15.61 54.37
CA ALA A 92 -8.66 16.59 53.95
C ALA A 92 -9.34 17.79 53.31
N ARG A 93 -8.87 18.99 53.63
CA ARG A 93 -9.40 20.24 53.09
C ARG A 93 -8.27 21.16 52.64
N THR A 94 -8.54 21.97 51.63
CA THR A 94 -7.70 23.13 51.35
C THR A 94 -7.92 24.22 52.39
N LEU A 95 -6.86 24.88 52.82
CA LEU A 95 -6.93 25.95 53.83
C LEU A 95 -7.67 27.19 53.30
N THR A 96 -7.58 27.45 51.99
CA THR A 96 -8.39 28.46 51.30
C THR A 96 -8.78 27.96 49.89
N PRO A 97 -9.92 28.38 49.31
CA PRO A 97 -10.37 27.89 48.00
C PRO A 97 -9.35 28.09 46.86
N ASN A 98 -8.45 29.08 46.97
CA ASN A 98 -7.45 29.40 45.95
C ASN A 98 -6.06 28.80 46.25
N ASP A 99 -5.88 28.10 47.36
CA ASP A 99 -4.60 27.50 47.72
C ASP A 99 -4.38 26.20 46.94
N THR A 100 -3.54 26.28 45.90
CA THR A 100 -3.14 25.14 45.07
C THR A 100 -1.99 24.35 45.66
N LEU A 101 -1.21 24.92 46.59
CA LEU A 101 -0.03 24.29 47.19
C LEU A 101 -0.41 23.28 48.27
N SER A 102 -1.52 23.54 48.98
CA SER A 102 -2.02 22.67 50.04
C SER A 102 -3.23 21.82 49.64
N ARG A 103 -3.58 21.81 48.35
CA ARG A 103 -4.75 21.12 47.82
C ARG A 103 -4.71 19.61 48.14
N PRO A 104 -5.79 19.03 48.69
CA PRO A 104 -5.88 17.60 48.93
C PRO A 104 -5.61 16.74 47.69
N VAL A 105 -4.71 15.77 47.85
CA VAL A 105 -4.37 14.74 46.85
C VAL A 105 -4.48 13.37 47.50
N LEU A 106 -5.39 12.54 46.98
CA LEU A 106 -5.48 11.13 47.32
C LEU A 106 -4.79 10.32 46.22
N THR A 107 -3.75 9.58 46.57
CA THR A 107 -3.03 8.67 45.69
C THR A 107 -3.38 7.23 46.08
N ARG A 108 -3.89 6.45 45.13
CA ARG A 108 -4.23 5.03 45.32
C ARG A 108 -3.71 4.23 44.13
N ASP A 109 -2.93 3.20 44.40
CA ASP A 109 -2.23 2.41 43.39
C ASP A 109 -1.38 3.31 42.46
N SER A 110 -1.93 3.69 41.32
CA SER A 110 -1.33 4.60 40.32
C SER A 110 -2.24 5.77 39.92
N GLU A 111 -3.37 5.95 40.61
CA GLU A 111 -4.36 7.01 40.38
C GLU A 111 -4.18 8.16 41.37
N GLU A 112 -4.20 9.39 40.87
CA GLU A 112 -4.24 10.61 41.69
C GLU A 112 -5.59 11.31 41.56
N ILE A 113 -6.25 11.56 42.70
CA ILE A 113 -7.48 12.34 42.78
C ILE A 113 -7.17 13.66 43.49
N LYS A 114 -7.36 14.77 42.76
CA LYS A 114 -7.18 16.13 43.27
C LYS A 114 -8.54 16.77 43.52
N SER A 115 -8.75 17.34 44.70
CA SER A 115 -10.05 17.87 45.13
C SER A 115 -9.86 18.99 46.15
N THR A 116 -10.83 19.89 46.32
CA THR A 116 -10.80 20.94 47.36
C THR A 116 -11.14 20.39 48.74
N ARG A 117 -11.93 19.32 48.80
CA ARG A 117 -12.26 18.58 50.03
C ARG A 117 -12.43 17.09 49.73
N ILE A 118 -11.67 16.26 50.43
CA ILE A 118 -11.72 14.80 50.34
C ILE A 118 -12.19 14.26 51.68
N LEU A 119 -13.33 13.57 51.71
CA LEU A 119 -13.76 12.75 52.83
C LEU A 119 -13.65 11.30 52.40
N PHE A 120 -12.81 10.50 53.06
CA PHE A 120 -12.51 9.14 52.65
C PHE A 120 -12.51 8.20 53.86
N ASN A 121 -13.13 7.02 53.70
CA ASN A 121 -13.12 5.98 54.71
C ASN A 121 -12.14 4.88 54.28
N TYR A 122 -11.00 4.78 54.94
CA TYR A 122 -9.90 3.88 54.54
C TYR A 122 -10.20 2.39 54.73
N LYS A 123 -11.26 2.04 55.47
CA LYS A 123 -11.73 0.66 55.66
C LYS A 123 -12.73 0.21 54.59
N THR A 124 -13.74 1.05 54.31
CA THR A 124 -14.80 0.74 53.32
C THR A 124 -14.47 1.23 51.92
N LYS A 125 -13.39 2.01 51.77
CA LYS A 125 -12.95 2.68 50.53
C LYS A 125 -13.98 3.64 49.93
N LYS A 126 -15.03 3.99 50.69
CA LYS A 126 -16.03 4.99 50.32
C LYS A 126 -15.45 6.39 50.47
N GLY A 127 -15.81 7.26 49.55
CA GLY A 127 -15.28 8.61 49.51
C GLY A 127 -16.29 9.62 48.93
N LYS A 128 -16.06 10.87 49.29
CA LYS A 128 -16.78 12.02 48.79
C LYS A 128 -15.77 13.11 48.50
N PHE A 129 -15.85 13.68 47.31
CA PHE A 129 -14.90 14.65 46.81
C PHE A 129 -15.66 15.88 46.31
N GLU A 130 -15.17 17.08 46.63
CA GLU A 130 -15.70 18.35 46.14
C GLU A 130 -14.73 18.96 45.12
N GLU A 131 -15.26 19.42 43.97
CA GLU A 131 -14.46 19.90 42.83
C GLU A 131 -13.30 18.97 42.47
N ALA A 132 -13.67 17.75 42.10
CA ALA A 132 -12.73 16.68 41.87
C ALA A 132 -12.56 16.42 40.38
N GLN A 133 -11.31 16.12 40.04
CA GLN A 133 -10.92 15.69 38.72
C GLN A 133 -10.53 14.21 38.80
N VAL A 134 -11.14 13.40 37.95
CA VAL A 134 -10.90 11.97 37.83
C VAL A 134 -10.37 11.69 36.44
N LYS A 135 -9.25 10.97 36.36
CA LYS A 135 -8.73 10.43 35.10
C LYS A 135 -9.39 9.08 34.85
N ILE A 136 -9.92 8.88 33.65
CA ILE A 136 -10.49 7.62 33.16
C ILE A 136 -9.59 7.15 31.99
N SER A 137 -9.65 5.88 31.60
CA SER A 137 -8.79 5.25 30.58
C SER A 137 -8.55 6.12 29.34
N GLU A 138 -9.60 6.74 28.78
CA GLU A 138 -9.55 7.54 27.54
C GLU A 138 -10.13 8.96 27.72
N GLY A 139 -10.12 9.52 28.93
CA GLY A 139 -10.59 10.90 29.14
C GLY A 139 -10.50 11.45 30.56
N HIS A 140 -10.96 12.68 30.70
CA HIS A 140 -11.00 13.42 31.95
C HIS A 140 -12.44 13.71 32.34
N LEU A 141 -12.77 13.42 33.59
CA LEU A 141 -14.07 13.71 34.17
C LEU A 141 -13.89 14.71 35.31
N ILE A 142 -14.62 15.83 35.21
CA ILE A 142 -14.57 16.92 36.19
C ILE A 142 -15.97 17.06 36.78
N GLY A 143 -16.10 17.05 38.10
CA GLY A 143 -17.39 17.12 38.77
C GLY A 143 -17.38 18.05 39.98
N SER A 144 -18.50 18.73 40.23
CA SER A 144 -18.66 19.59 41.40
C SER A 144 -18.74 18.76 42.69
N LYS A 145 -19.46 17.63 42.65
CA LYS A 145 -19.57 16.67 43.73
C LYS A 145 -19.42 15.26 43.18
N ILE A 146 -18.44 14.53 43.71
CA ILE A 146 -18.18 13.14 43.35
C ILE A 146 -18.38 12.27 44.59
N LYS A 147 -19.08 11.14 44.44
CA LYS A 147 -19.31 10.16 45.49
C LYS A 147 -19.05 8.76 44.96
N ASN A 148 -18.09 8.04 45.51
CA ASN A 148 -17.91 6.62 45.23
C ASN A 148 -18.57 5.78 46.32
N ILE A 149 -19.42 4.84 45.92
CA ILE A 149 -20.20 3.98 46.83
C ILE A 149 -19.46 2.67 47.11
N ASN A 150 -18.60 2.25 46.18
CA ASN A 150 -17.68 1.12 46.26
C ASN A 150 -16.48 1.42 45.33
N GLU A 151 -15.62 0.43 45.06
CA GLU A 151 -14.46 0.59 44.18
C GLU A 151 -14.83 0.86 42.71
N ASN A 152 -16.02 0.45 42.28
CA ASN A 152 -16.40 0.38 40.87
C ASN A 152 -17.49 1.39 40.49
N GLU A 153 -18.24 1.94 41.44
CA GLU A 153 -19.38 2.81 41.19
C GLU A 153 -19.16 4.21 41.73
N VAL A 154 -19.10 5.17 40.81
CA VAL A 154 -18.89 6.59 41.09
C VAL A 154 -20.04 7.42 40.54
N PHE A 155 -20.65 8.24 41.39
CA PHE A 155 -21.68 9.20 40.99
C PHE A 155 -21.09 10.60 40.95
N ILE A 156 -21.38 11.32 39.88
CA ILE A 156 -20.92 12.70 39.67
C ILE A 156 -22.13 13.61 39.46
N GLN A 157 -22.14 14.73 40.18
CA GLN A 157 -23.06 15.84 39.96
C GLN A 157 -22.35 16.96 39.19
N ASP A 158 -23.08 17.58 38.26
CA ASP A 158 -22.59 18.64 37.35
C ASP A 158 -21.27 18.23 36.68
N GLY A 159 -21.30 17.05 36.07
CA GLY A 159 -20.14 16.44 35.44
C GLY A 159 -19.84 17.04 34.08
N ARG A 160 -18.55 17.19 33.78
CA ARG A 160 -18.02 17.45 32.44
C ARG A 160 -17.10 16.31 32.05
N TYR A 161 -17.34 15.73 30.87
CA TYR A 161 -16.51 14.69 30.29
C TYR A 161 -15.89 15.17 28.98
N SER A 162 -14.58 14.96 28.82
CA SER A 162 -13.85 15.27 27.59
C SER A 162 -12.63 14.37 27.45
N THR A 163 -12.17 14.12 26.22
CA THR A 163 -10.84 13.53 25.99
C THR A 163 -9.77 14.60 25.79
N CYS A 164 -10.14 15.88 25.87
CA CYS A 164 -9.18 16.97 25.88
C CYS A 164 -8.46 17.07 27.22
N PRO A 165 -7.23 17.60 27.23
CA PRO A 165 -6.53 17.90 28.46
C PRO A 165 -7.38 18.79 29.39
N PRO A 166 -7.37 18.53 30.71
CA PRO A 166 -8.28 19.14 31.69
C PRO A 166 -8.04 20.64 31.88
N GLU A 167 -6.85 21.13 31.52
CA GLU A 167 -6.51 22.56 31.60
C GLU A 167 -7.26 23.41 30.56
N TYR A 168 -7.61 22.81 29.41
CA TYR A 168 -8.35 23.50 28.36
C TYR A 168 -9.22 22.52 27.58
N LEU A 169 -10.53 22.58 27.83
CA LEU A 169 -11.51 21.70 27.20
C LEU A 169 -12.01 22.31 25.89
N TYR A 170 -11.37 21.98 24.77
CA TYR A 170 -11.84 22.43 23.43
C TYR A 170 -13.24 21.93 23.09
N TYR A 171 -13.64 20.80 23.67
CA TYR A 171 -15.03 20.36 23.72
C TYR A 171 -15.27 19.61 25.03
N TYR A 172 -16.51 19.52 25.48
CA TYR A 172 -16.91 18.64 26.57
C TYR A 172 -18.41 18.34 26.53
N ILE A 173 -18.79 17.25 27.14
CA ILE A 173 -20.18 16.90 27.40
C ILE A 173 -20.47 17.26 28.84
N GLN A 174 -21.42 18.16 29.05
CA GLN A 174 -21.86 18.57 30.38
C GLN A 174 -23.20 17.92 30.71
N ALA A 175 -23.33 17.32 31.89
CA ALA A 175 -24.57 16.71 32.36
C ALA A 175 -24.75 16.95 33.86
N GLN A 176 -26.00 17.14 34.30
CA GLN A 176 -26.30 17.37 35.72
C GLN A 176 -25.99 16.14 36.59
N ARG A 177 -26.15 14.94 36.01
CA ARG A 177 -25.90 13.66 36.69
C ARG A 177 -25.17 12.72 35.75
N MET A 178 -24.04 12.21 36.21
CA MET A 178 -23.27 11.15 35.57
C MET A 178 -23.01 10.00 36.55
N LYS A 179 -22.86 8.79 36.02
CA LYS A 179 -22.47 7.60 36.78
C LYS A 179 -21.37 6.87 36.02
N VAL A 180 -20.29 6.51 36.69
CA VAL A 180 -19.25 5.62 36.17
C VAL A 180 -19.39 4.26 36.85
N VAL A 181 -19.34 3.18 36.06
CA VAL A 181 -19.40 1.79 36.52
C VAL A 181 -18.16 1.05 36.02
N ASP A 182 -17.54 0.27 36.90
CA ASP A 182 -16.35 -0.57 36.66
C ASP A 182 -15.16 0.18 36.04
N GLN A 183 -15.10 1.51 36.23
CA GLN A 183 -14.16 2.42 35.54
C GLN A 183 -14.28 2.45 34.00
N ASP A 184 -15.20 1.65 33.43
CA ASP A 184 -15.28 1.37 32.00
C ASP A 184 -16.59 1.80 31.31
N GLU A 185 -17.60 2.25 32.08
CA GLU A 185 -18.88 2.70 31.53
C GLU A 185 -19.34 4.03 32.14
N LEU A 186 -19.44 5.08 31.32
CA LEU A 186 -19.97 6.39 31.73
C LEU A 186 -21.43 6.55 31.28
N PHE A 187 -22.36 6.64 32.22
CA PHE A 187 -23.76 6.98 31.98
C PHE A 187 -24.01 8.46 32.28
N PHE A 188 -24.84 9.11 31.47
CA PHE A 188 -25.25 10.50 31.69
C PHE A 188 -26.74 10.70 31.45
N SER A 189 -27.30 11.73 32.06
CA SER A 189 -28.69 12.18 31.86
C SER A 189 -28.74 13.68 31.59
N ASN A 190 -29.58 14.10 30.63
CA ASN A 190 -29.69 15.48 30.16
C ASN A 190 -28.32 16.11 29.86
N ALA A 191 -27.55 15.43 29.02
CA ALA A 191 -26.23 15.89 28.64
C ALA A 191 -26.29 16.84 27.43
N GLN A 192 -25.45 17.86 27.42
CA GLN A 192 -25.31 18.79 26.31
C GLN A 192 -23.84 18.86 25.89
N LEU A 193 -23.61 18.88 24.58
CA LEU A 193 -22.30 19.06 24.01
C LEU A 193 -21.94 20.56 23.98
N TYR A 194 -20.72 20.87 24.41
CA TYR A 194 -20.11 22.19 24.29
C TYR A 194 -18.86 22.06 23.41
N ILE A 195 -18.71 22.96 22.43
CA ILE A 195 -17.50 23.09 21.61
C ILE A 195 -17.01 24.52 21.80
N LEU A 196 -15.77 24.71 22.23
CA LEU A 196 -15.20 26.02 22.58
C LEU A 196 -16.11 26.82 23.54
N ASP A 197 -16.67 26.14 24.55
CA ASP A 197 -17.66 26.67 25.50
C ASP A 197 -19.00 27.14 24.88
N ILE A 198 -19.23 26.88 23.59
CA ILE A 198 -20.49 27.17 22.91
C ILE A 198 -21.42 25.95 23.04
N PRO A 199 -22.63 26.10 23.61
CA PRO A 199 -23.59 25.01 23.70
C PRO A 199 -24.10 24.63 22.31
N TYR A 200 -23.89 23.37 21.91
CA TYR A 200 -24.48 22.83 20.70
C TYR A 200 -25.98 22.52 20.95
N PRO A 201 -26.87 22.70 19.95
CA PRO A 201 -28.32 22.62 20.15
C PRO A 201 -28.85 21.22 20.49
N ILE A 202 -28.03 20.18 20.37
CA ILE A 202 -28.43 18.79 20.63
C ILE A 202 -28.28 18.49 22.13
N ILE A 203 -29.41 18.20 22.79
CA ILE A 203 -29.47 17.72 24.17
C ILE A 203 -29.78 16.23 24.16
N PHE A 204 -28.94 15.45 24.84
CA PHE A 204 -29.09 14.01 25.00
C PHE A 204 -29.83 13.71 26.31
N PRO A 205 -31.10 13.24 26.28
CA PRO A 205 -31.87 13.00 27.50
C PRO A 205 -31.26 11.90 28.38
N PHE A 206 -30.68 10.88 27.75
CA PHE A 206 -29.90 9.83 28.39
C PHE A 206 -28.91 9.24 27.38
N GLY A 207 -27.77 8.76 27.87
CA GLY A 207 -26.78 8.10 27.02
C GLY A 207 -25.71 7.41 27.84
N TYR A 208 -24.90 6.60 27.17
CA TYR A 208 -23.73 5.97 27.78
C TYR A 208 -22.53 6.02 26.82
N VAL A 209 -21.36 6.34 27.36
CA VAL A 209 -20.06 6.26 26.68
C VAL A 209 -19.36 5.04 27.27
N PRO A 210 -19.26 3.93 26.53
CA PRO A 210 -18.36 2.85 26.93
C PRO A 210 -16.93 3.35 26.74
N THR A 211 -16.08 3.17 27.74
CA THR A 211 -14.68 3.57 27.67
C THR A 211 -13.76 2.45 27.19
N ASP A 212 -14.29 1.24 26.97
CA ASP A 212 -13.64 0.21 26.14
C ASP A 212 -13.93 0.42 24.65
N ILE A 213 -12.84 0.48 23.87
CA ILE A 213 -12.87 0.58 22.42
C ILE A 213 -13.25 -0.79 21.85
N GLU A 214 -14.55 -1.04 21.71
CA GLU A 214 -14.98 -2.12 20.82
C GLU A 214 -14.59 -1.74 19.38
N GLN A 215 -13.55 -2.37 18.85
CA GLN A 215 -13.06 -2.19 17.47
C GLN A 215 -14.10 -2.59 16.38
N LYS A 216 -15.31 -2.99 16.77
CA LYS A 216 -16.32 -3.68 15.96
C LYS A 216 -17.67 -2.97 16.05
N ARG A 217 -17.77 -1.73 15.55
CA ARG A 217 -18.99 -0.92 15.63
C ARG A 217 -19.44 -0.38 14.28
N SER A 218 -20.75 -0.23 14.15
CA SER A 218 -21.42 0.43 13.02
C SER A 218 -21.65 1.92 13.33
N GLY A 219 -21.67 2.78 12.31
CA GLY A 219 -21.90 4.20 12.52
C GLY A 219 -21.77 5.06 11.27
N LEU A 220 -22.14 6.34 11.41
CA LEU A 220 -21.97 7.35 10.37
C LEU A 220 -20.49 7.59 10.05
N LEU A 221 -20.20 7.75 8.77
CA LEU A 221 -18.90 8.18 8.27
C LEU A 221 -18.68 9.67 8.53
N THR A 222 -17.41 10.07 8.61
CA THR A 222 -17.04 11.47 8.82
C THR A 222 -17.12 12.23 7.50
N PRO A 223 -18.03 13.20 7.36
CA PRO A 223 -18.14 13.97 6.13
C PRO A 223 -16.92 14.88 5.94
N THR A 224 -16.59 15.18 4.70
CA THR A 224 -15.45 16.04 4.34
C THR A 224 -15.93 17.14 3.40
N TYR A 225 -15.57 18.39 3.69
CA TYR A 225 -15.88 19.49 2.79
C TYR A 225 -14.92 19.43 1.62
N ALA A 226 -15.48 19.42 0.42
CA ALA A 226 -14.74 19.39 -0.82
C ALA A 226 -15.13 20.59 -1.67
N PHE A 227 -14.17 21.08 -2.43
CA PHE A 227 -14.43 21.93 -3.57
C PHE A 227 -13.73 21.34 -4.77
N GLN A 228 -14.46 21.28 -5.87
CA GLN A 228 -13.95 20.75 -7.12
C GLN A 228 -14.26 21.74 -8.23
N ALA A 229 -13.19 22.32 -8.78
CA ALA A 229 -13.29 23.27 -9.88
C ALA A 229 -13.56 22.57 -11.22
N GLN A 230 -13.18 21.28 -11.35
CA GLN A 230 -13.42 20.52 -12.58
C GLN A 230 -14.85 19.97 -12.65
N ASN A 231 -15.46 20.05 -13.85
CA ASN A 231 -16.85 19.69 -14.17
C ASN A 231 -17.91 20.60 -13.50
N ASP A 232 -17.51 21.82 -13.10
CA ASP A 232 -18.38 22.79 -12.41
C ASP A 232 -19.12 22.22 -11.19
N ARG A 233 -18.54 21.16 -10.56
CA ARG A 233 -19.18 20.50 -9.42
C ARG A 233 -19.37 21.48 -8.26
N GLY A 234 -18.40 22.35 -8.04
CA GLY A 234 -18.44 23.42 -7.05
C GLY A 234 -18.15 22.92 -5.63
N LEU A 235 -18.85 23.48 -4.65
CA LEU A 235 -18.75 23.06 -3.26
C LEU A 235 -19.52 21.75 -3.06
N GLY A 236 -18.99 20.85 -2.23
CA GLY A 236 -19.64 19.58 -1.94
C GLY A 236 -19.31 19.05 -0.57
N LEU A 237 -20.10 18.05 -0.17
CA LEU A 237 -19.91 17.28 1.03
C LEU A 237 -19.66 15.83 0.61
N GLN A 238 -18.46 15.34 0.91
CA GLN A 238 -18.03 13.98 0.63
C GLN A 238 -18.16 13.07 1.84
N ASN A 239 -18.11 11.76 1.60
CA ASN A 239 -18.12 10.73 2.64
C ASN A 239 -19.36 10.80 3.55
N VAL A 240 -20.51 11.20 3.00
CA VAL A 240 -21.78 11.14 3.72
C VAL A 240 -22.29 9.71 3.63
N GLY A 241 -22.20 8.95 4.72
CA GLY A 241 -22.50 7.53 4.65
C GLY A 241 -22.62 6.83 5.98
N TRP A 242 -22.81 5.51 5.90
CA TRP A 242 -22.94 4.59 7.02
C TRP A 242 -22.00 3.41 6.85
N PHE A 243 -21.19 3.14 7.88
CA PHE A 243 -20.42 1.93 8.05
C PHE A 243 -21.21 0.92 8.89
N GLN A 244 -21.30 -0.31 8.42
CA GLN A 244 -21.99 -1.42 9.07
C GLN A 244 -21.01 -2.55 9.37
N TYR A 245 -20.84 -2.86 10.65
CA TYR A 245 -20.24 -4.10 11.11
C TYR A 245 -21.35 -5.15 11.25
N PHE A 246 -21.30 -6.25 10.48
CA PHE A 246 -22.28 -7.34 10.57
C PHE A 246 -21.78 -8.46 11.49
N ASN A 247 -20.52 -8.89 11.30
CA ASN A 247 -19.82 -9.87 12.13
C ASN A 247 -18.31 -9.81 11.87
N ASP A 248 -17.54 -10.67 12.55
CA ASP A 248 -16.07 -10.72 12.46
C ASP A 248 -15.51 -10.99 11.06
N ASN A 249 -16.34 -11.49 10.16
CA ASN A 249 -15.96 -11.92 8.84
C ASN A 249 -16.58 -11.04 7.74
N LEU A 250 -17.45 -10.09 8.08
CA LEU A 250 -18.21 -9.29 7.11
C LEU A 250 -18.49 -7.87 7.63
N THR A 251 -18.03 -6.88 6.86
CA THR A 251 -18.34 -5.46 7.04
C THR A 251 -18.87 -4.88 5.74
N GLY A 252 -19.67 -3.81 5.86
CA GLY A 252 -20.21 -3.05 4.75
C GLY A 252 -20.08 -1.56 5.01
N GLN A 253 -20.07 -0.78 3.95
CA GLN A 253 -20.07 0.67 3.98
C GLN A 253 -20.85 1.16 2.76
N VAL A 254 -21.71 2.15 2.96
CA VAL A 254 -22.36 2.88 1.88
C VAL A 254 -22.13 4.36 2.13
N ASP A 255 -21.56 5.03 1.15
CA ASP A 255 -21.23 6.45 1.21
C ASP A 255 -21.58 7.17 -0.07
N GLY A 256 -21.71 8.49 0.03
CA GLY A 256 -21.91 9.32 -1.13
C GLY A 256 -21.35 10.72 -0.98
N ASP A 257 -21.09 11.30 -2.14
CA ASP A 257 -20.62 12.66 -2.31
C ASP A 257 -21.71 13.47 -3.01
N ILE A 258 -22.02 14.65 -2.49
CA ILE A 258 -23.06 15.53 -3.03
C ILE A 258 -22.46 16.91 -3.23
N TYR A 259 -22.71 17.50 -4.40
CA TYR A 259 -22.17 18.81 -4.78
C TYR A 259 -23.28 19.83 -5.08
N THR A 260 -22.95 21.12 -5.05
CA THR A 260 -23.88 22.24 -5.29
C THR A 260 -24.42 22.28 -6.72
N SER A 261 -23.68 21.72 -7.68
CA SER A 261 -24.16 21.44 -9.06
C SER A 261 -25.29 20.41 -9.13
N GLY A 262 -25.59 19.74 -8.02
CA GLY A 262 -26.50 18.61 -8.02
C GLY A 262 -25.86 17.31 -8.53
N THR A 263 -24.57 17.32 -8.89
CA THR A 263 -23.78 16.10 -9.12
C THR A 263 -23.73 15.28 -7.84
N PHE A 264 -23.86 13.96 -7.97
CA PHE A 264 -23.68 13.05 -6.85
C PHE A 264 -22.93 11.77 -7.24
N TYR A 265 -22.20 11.22 -6.27
CA TYR A 265 -21.53 9.93 -6.37
C TYR A 265 -21.99 9.05 -5.20
N LEU A 266 -22.23 7.78 -5.46
CA LEU A 266 -22.59 6.76 -4.48
C LEU A 266 -21.59 5.61 -4.59
N ASN A 267 -21.06 5.20 -3.46
CA ASN A 267 -20.14 4.09 -3.33
C ASN A 267 -20.64 3.08 -2.30
N GLY A 268 -20.74 1.83 -2.71
CA GLY A 268 -21.05 0.70 -1.84
C GLY A 268 -19.82 -0.20 -1.73
N LEU A 269 -19.34 -0.43 -0.51
CA LEU A 269 -18.17 -1.24 -0.21
C LEU A 269 -18.54 -2.38 0.74
N MET A 270 -18.30 -3.61 0.34
CA MET A 270 -18.47 -4.81 1.17
C MET A 270 -17.12 -5.52 1.31
N GLN A 271 -16.71 -5.80 2.54
CA GLN A 271 -15.46 -6.51 2.81
C GLN A 271 -15.77 -7.78 3.59
N TYR A 272 -15.21 -8.89 3.15
CA TYR A 272 -15.39 -10.17 3.82
C TYR A 272 -14.05 -10.89 3.98
N ARG A 273 -13.84 -11.51 5.14
CA ARG A 273 -12.60 -12.22 5.45
C ARG A 273 -12.83 -13.31 6.47
N ARG A 274 -12.37 -14.51 6.16
CA ARG A 274 -12.20 -15.61 7.10
C ARG A 274 -10.76 -16.10 6.97
N THR A 275 -9.97 -15.92 8.03
CA THR A 275 -8.55 -16.30 8.09
C THR A 275 -8.34 -17.72 7.54
N ASP A 276 -7.32 -17.89 6.70
CA ASP A 276 -6.95 -19.13 6.01
C ASP A 276 -7.90 -19.66 4.93
N TYR A 277 -9.16 -19.20 4.88
CA TYR A 277 -10.14 -19.68 3.90
C TYR A 277 -10.31 -18.70 2.74
N TYR A 278 -10.74 -17.47 3.02
CA TYR A 278 -11.02 -16.49 1.98
C TYR A 278 -10.91 -15.05 2.48
N ASN A 279 -10.60 -14.15 1.58
CA ASN A 279 -10.75 -12.71 1.77
C ASN A 279 -11.20 -12.05 0.47
N GLY A 280 -11.90 -10.93 0.59
CA GLY A 280 -12.34 -10.19 -0.57
C GLY A 280 -13.03 -8.88 -0.24
N ARG A 281 -13.21 -8.10 -1.30
CA ARG A 281 -13.77 -6.76 -1.29
C ARG A 281 -14.61 -6.60 -2.56
N ILE A 282 -15.85 -6.15 -2.41
CA ILE A 282 -16.73 -5.75 -3.51
C ILE A 282 -16.96 -4.25 -3.37
N SER A 283 -16.77 -3.50 -4.45
CA SER A 283 -17.01 -2.06 -4.56
C SER A 283 -17.96 -1.81 -5.73
N LEU A 284 -19.00 -1.02 -5.49
CA LEU A 284 -19.97 -0.57 -6.48
C LEU A 284 -19.95 0.94 -6.50
N GLY A 285 -19.62 1.54 -7.65
CA GLY A 285 -19.64 2.98 -7.85
C GLY A 285 -20.74 3.38 -8.83
N TYR A 286 -21.47 4.44 -8.49
CA TYR A 286 -22.46 5.06 -9.36
C TYR A 286 -22.33 6.58 -9.23
N SER A 287 -22.11 7.31 -10.33
CA SER A 287 -22.17 8.76 -10.33
C SER A 287 -23.12 9.29 -11.38
N ASN A 288 -23.80 10.37 -11.05
CA ASN A 288 -24.47 11.22 -12.01
C ASN A 288 -23.83 12.61 -11.98
N ASP A 289 -23.04 12.90 -13.00
CA ASP A 289 -22.39 14.19 -13.23
C ASP A 289 -23.29 15.08 -14.06
N ARG A 290 -23.72 16.20 -13.50
CA ARG A 290 -24.52 17.21 -14.21
C ARG A 290 -24.04 18.63 -13.99
N GLY A 291 -24.30 19.48 -14.97
CA GLY A 291 -24.11 20.93 -14.86
C GLY A 291 -25.07 21.58 -13.86
N MET A 292 -24.85 22.86 -13.56
CA MET A 292 -25.61 23.60 -12.54
C MET A 292 -27.11 23.68 -12.88
N GLU A 293 -27.47 24.25 -14.04
CA GLU A 293 -28.86 24.44 -14.42
C GLU A 293 -29.17 23.78 -15.79
N PRO A 294 -30.27 23.04 -15.95
CA PRO A 294 -30.66 22.44 -17.23
C PRO A 294 -30.88 23.45 -18.37
N THR A 295 -31.07 24.72 -18.05
CA THR A 295 -31.23 25.82 -19.02
C THR A 295 -29.90 26.35 -19.54
N ASP A 296 -28.78 25.95 -18.95
CA ASP A 296 -27.46 26.40 -19.38
C ASP A 296 -27.13 25.81 -20.77
N PRO A 297 -26.57 26.60 -21.70
CA PRO A 297 -26.24 26.14 -23.06
C PRO A 297 -25.32 24.91 -23.10
N ASP A 298 -24.50 24.72 -22.06
CA ASP A 298 -23.51 23.65 -21.93
C ASP A 298 -23.96 22.55 -20.94
N PHE A 299 -25.26 22.48 -20.61
CA PHE A 299 -25.78 21.44 -19.71
C PHE A 299 -25.55 20.05 -20.31
N THR A 300 -24.84 19.21 -19.57
CA THR A 300 -24.65 17.79 -19.88
C THR A 300 -24.96 16.95 -18.65
N GLU A 301 -25.49 15.75 -18.87
CA GLU A 301 -25.73 14.76 -17.83
C GLU A 301 -24.99 13.48 -18.22
N ASN A 302 -24.10 13.00 -17.36
CA ASN A 302 -23.25 11.84 -17.60
C ASN A 302 -23.40 10.83 -16.45
N ILE A 303 -23.80 9.61 -16.80
CA ILE A 303 -23.96 8.53 -15.83
C ILE A 303 -22.77 7.59 -15.94
N GLU A 304 -22.03 7.45 -14.84
CA GLU A 304 -20.88 6.54 -14.77
C GLU A 304 -21.13 5.44 -13.77
N LYS A 305 -20.63 4.23 -14.09
CA LYS A 305 -20.82 3.04 -13.28
C LYS A 305 -19.50 2.29 -13.13
N SER A 306 -19.28 1.70 -11.96
CA SER A 306 -18.16 0.78 -11.75
C SER A 306 -18.52 -0.39 -10.84
N LEU A 307 -17.90 -1.53 -11.11
CA LEU A 307 -17.92 -2.74 -10.31
C LEU A 307 -16.47 -3.20 -10.14
N SER A 308 -16.02 -3.22 -8.88
CA SER A 308 -14.73 -3.79 -8.52
C SER A 308 -14.94 -4.97 -7.57
N VAL A 309 -14.45 -6.16 -7.94
CA VAL A 309 -14.48 -7.35 -7.08
C VAL A 309 -13.07 -7.87 -6.94
N GLN A 310 -12.58 -7.91 -5.70
CA GLN A 310 -11.35 -8.59 -5.33
C GLN A 310 -11.72 -9.78 -4.45
N HIS A 311 -11.25 -10.96 -4.81
CA HIS A 311 -11.50 -12.19 -4.07
C HIS A 311 -10.26 -13.07 -4.12
N ASN A 312 -9.89 -13.64 -3.00
CA ASN A 312 -8.87 -14.68 -2.93
C ASN A 312 -9.33 -15.72 -1.91
N GLN A 313 -9.32 -16.98 -2.33
CA GLN A 313 -9.78 -18.12 -1.55
C GLN A 313 -8.81 -19.28 -1.70
N ASN A 314 -8.36 -19.81 -0.58
CA ASN A 314 -7.67 -21.10 -0.53
C ASN A 314 -8.74 -22.17 -0.37
N LEU A 315 -8.99 -22.94 -1.42
CA LEU A 315 -9.93 -24.07 -1.40
C LEU A 315 -9.30 -25.27 -0.68
N SER A 316 -7.98 -25.43 -0.81
CA SER A 316 -7.15 -26.39 -0.05
C SER A 316 -5.68 -25.91 -0.07
N PRO A 317 -4.73 -26.56 0.65
CA PRO A 317 -3.30 -26.28 0.50
C PRO A 317 -2.76 -26.44 -0.94
N TYR A 318 -3.55 -27.09 -1.80
CA TYR A 318 -3.21 -27.45 -3.17
C TYR A 318 -4.04 -26.72 -4.21
N ALA A 319 -5.07 -25.97 -3.79
CA ALA A 319 -6.04 -25.34 -4.68
C ALA A 319 -6.37 -23.92 -4.22
N SER A 320 -6.24 -22.94 -5.11
CA SER A 320 -6.62 -21.56 -4.84
C SER A 320 -7.43 -20.95 -5.98
N LEU A 321 -8.34 -20.05 -5.62
CA LEU A 321 -9.15 -19.25 -6.52
C LEU A 321 -8.88 -17.77 -6.22
N SER A 322 -8.57 -17.00 -7.25
CA SER A 322 -8.44 -15.55 -7.15
C SER A 322 -9.24 -14.87 -8.25
N ALA A 323 -9.90 -13.77 -7.92
CA ALA A 323 -10.61 -12.92 -8.86
C ALA A 323 -10.27 -11.46 -8.58
N ASN A 324 -10.00 -10.73 -9.65
CA ASN A 324 -9.86 -9.28 -9.67
C ASN A 324 -10.69 -8.80 -10.85
N VAL A 325 -11.95 -8.48 -10.63
CA VAL A 325 -12.87 -7.95 -11.64
C VAL A 325 -12.90 -6.44 -11.48
N ASN A 326 -12.67 -5.72 -12.56
CA ASN A 326 -12.80 -4.29 -12.66
C ASN A 326 -13.56 -3.97 -13.95
N LEU A 327 -14.84 -3.68 -13.84
CA LEU A 327 -15.69 -3.27 -14.94
C LEU A 327 -16.13 -1.83 -14.66
N ARG A 328 -15.98 -0.95 -15.65
CA ARG A 328 -16.34 0.46 -15.50
C ARG A 328 -16.69 1.07 -16.83
N THR A 329 -17.49 2.14 -16.78
CA THR A 329 -17.66 3.04 -17.93
C THR A 329 -16.34 3.77 -18.22
N ALA A 330 -16.14 4.15 -19.49
CA ALA A 330 -14.88 4.73 -19.98
C ALA A 330 -14.42 5.93 -19.14
N GLU A 331 -15.36 6.78 -18.74
CA GLU A 331 -15.08 8.05 -18.09
C GLU A 331 -15.16 8.02 -16.55
N PHE A 332 -15.47 6.86 -15.98
CA PHE A 332 -15.65 6.71 -14.53
C PHE A 332 -14.46 7.24 -13.73
N ASN A 333 -13.22 6.84 -14.06
CA ASN A 333 -12.04 7.30 -13.32
C ASN A 333 -11.72 8.77 -13.60
N ARG A 334 -11.89 9.24 -14.85
CA ARG A 334 -11.67 10.65 -15.22
C ARG A 334 -12.66 11.58 -14.52
N ARG A 335 -13.82 11.08 -14.09
CA ARG A 335 -14.81 11.88 -13.37
C ARG A 335 -14.69 11.73 -11.84
N ASN A 336 -14.45 10.52 -11.35
CA ASN A 336 -14.58 10.21 -9.92
C ASN A 336 -13.27 9.92 -9.17
N SER A 337 -12.16 9.62 -9.87
CA SER A 337 -10.88 9.38 -9.19
C SER A 337 -10.07 10.66 -8.99
N TYR A 338 -9.48 10.79 -7.80
CA TYR A 338 -8.53 11.86 -7.44
C TYR A 338 -7.07 11.48 -7.77
N ASN A 339 -6.80 10.20 -8.04
CA ASN A 339 -5.47 9.71 -8.39
C ASN A 339 -5.16 9.97 -9.87
N ILE A 340 -4.01 10.59 -10.17
CA ILE A 340 -3.64 10.94 -11.55
C ILE A 340 -3.44 9.70 -12.44
N ASN A 341 -2.92 8.60 -11.89
CA ASN A 341 -2.69 7.38 -12.65
C ASN A 341 -4.01 6.73 -13.04
N ASP A 342 -4.98 6.67 -12.11
CA ASP A 342 -6.32 6.13 -12.38
C ASP A 342 -7.03 6.94 -13.47
N ARG A 343 -6.89 8.27 -13.45
CA ARG A 343 -7.50 9.18 -14.45
C ARG A 343 -6.87 9.05 -15.83
N ALA A 344 -5.59 8.72 -15.91
CA ALA A 344 -4.88 8.46 -17.17
C ALA A 344 -5.06 7.02 -17.68
N GLU A 345 -5.69 6.14 -16.89
CA GLU A 345 -5.89 4.74 -17.23
C GLU A 345 -6.98 4.58 -18.30
N THR A 346 -6.57 4.32 -19.54
CA THR A 346 -7.46 4.13 -20.71
C THR A 346 -7.92 2.69 -20.91
N ASN A 347 -7.58 1.79 -19.98
CA ASN A 347 -8.01 0.41 -20.05
C ASN A 347 -8.56 -0.08 -18.71
N SER A 348 -9.33 -1.16 -18.76
CA SER A 348 -9.72 -1.91 -17.56
C SER A 348 -9.38 -3.37 -17.76
N ASN A 349 -8.81 -3.98 -16.72
CA ASN A 349 -8.42 -5.38 -16.74
C ASN A 349 -9.15 -6.15 -15.63
N SER A 350 -9.91 -7.16 -16.03
CA SER A 350 -10.55 -8.11 -15.14
C SER A 350 -9.95 -9.49 -15.34
N LYS A 351 -9.62 -10.21 -14.27
CA LYS A 351 -9.09 -11.57 -14.33
C LYS A 351 -9.66 -12.45 -13.22
N VAL A 352 -10.06 -13.67 -13.58
CA VAL A 352 -10.36 -14.76 -12.66
C VAL A 352 -9.38 -15.88 -12.92
N SER A 353 -8.81 -16.46 -11.88
CA SER A 353 -7.82 -17.53 -11.97
C SER A 353 -8.02 -18.59 -10.90
N TYR A 354 -7.94 -19.84 -11.32
CA TYR A 354 -7.93 -21.01 -10.47
C TYR A 354 -6.61 -21.76 -10.66
N ASN A 355 -5.96 -22.11 -9.56
CA ASN A 355 -4.70 -22.84 -9.57
C ASN A 355 -4.84 -24.10 -8.73
N TYR A 356 -4.38 -25.21 -9.27
CA TYR A 356 -4.29 -26.50 -8.62
C TYR A 356 -2.89 -27.08 -8.78
N ARG A 357 -2.31 -27.56 -7.68
CA ARG A 357 -1.01 -28.23 -7.65
C ARG A 357 -1.20 -29.60 -7.04
N HIS A 358 -0.83 -30.65 -7.76
CA HIS A 358 -0.90 -32.00 -7.23
C HIS A 358 -0.11 -32.10 -5.90
N PRO A 359 -0.58 -32.81 -4.86
CA PRO A 359 0.08 -32.85 -3.55
C PRO A 359 1.56 -33.26 -3.56
N GLU A 360 1.93 -34.16 -4.46
CA GLU A 360 3.31 -34.63 -4.66
C GLU A 360 4.10 -33.79 -5.70
N ASN A 361 3.55 -32.66 -6.13
CA ASN A 361 4.09 -31.79 -7.17
C ASN A 361 4.30 -32.49 -8.54
N LEU A 362 3.51 -33.53 -8.86
CA LEU A 362 3.60 -34.27 -10.13
C LEU A 362 3.12 -33.46 -11.33
N PHE A 363 2.12 -32.60 -11.13
CA PHE A 363 1.63 -31.68 -12.13
C PHE A 363 1.01 -30.44 -11.48
N THR A 364 0.88 -29.38 -12.28
CA THR A 364 0.15 -28.18 -11.93
C THR A 364 -0.87 -27.89 -13.02
N PHE A 365 -2.09 -27.59 -12.63
CA PHE A 365 -3.15 -27.12 -13.50
C PHE A 365 -3.52 -25.70 -13.11
N SER A 366 -3.56 -24.77 -14.05
CA SER A 366 -4.04 -23.41 -13.82
C SER A 366 -4.99 -23.03 -14.94
N THR A 367 -6.17 -22.50 -14.60
CA THR A 367 -7.09 -21.93 -15.59
C THR A 367 -7.40 -20.50 -15.24
N ASN A 368 -7.54 -19.64 -16.24
CA ASN A 368 -7.91 -18.25 -16.05
C ASN A 368 -8.80 -17.76 -17.19
N ALA A 369 -9.58 -16.73 -16.87
CA ALA A 369 -10.30 -15.92 -17.83
C ALA A 369 -9.94 -14.45 -17.56
N GLN A 370 -9.74 -13.69 -18.63
CA GLN A 370 -9.35 -12.29 -18.57
C GLN A 370 -10.19 -11.47 -19.54
N VAL A 371 -10.67 -10.32 -19.09
CA VAL A 371 -11.37 -9.33 -19.92
C VAL A 371 -10.53 -8.06 -19.89
N VAL A 372 -10.15 -7.57 -21.06
CA VAL A 372 -9.45 -6.29 -21.23
C VAL A 372 -10.35 -5.37 -22.05
N GLN A 373 -10.79 -4.28 -21.44
CA GLN A 373 -11.53 -3.22 -22.12
C GLN A 373 -10.57 -2.08 -22.45
N ASN A 374 -10.58 -1.61 -23.69
CA ASN A 374 -9.84 -0.43 -24.11
C ASN A 374 -10.84 0.70 -24.36
N PHE A 375 -10.75 1.76 -23.55
CA PHE A 375 -11.67 2.89 -23.60
C PHE A 375 -11.29 3.93 -24.65
N THR A 376 -10.14 3.81 -25.31
CA THR A 376 -9.75 4.70 -26.40
C THR A 376 -10.45 4.37 -27.71
N ASN A 377 -10.69 3.08 -27.98
CA ASN A 377 -11.38 2.62 -29.19
C ASN A 377 -12.61 1.75 -28.88
N TYR A 378 -13.04 1.69 -27.62
CA TYR A 378 -14.17 0.90 -27.12
C TYR A 378 -14.12 -0.61 -27.41
N SER A 379 -12.96 -1.13 -27.80
CA SER A 379 -12.77 -2.55 -28.04
C SER A 379 -12.68 -3.33 -26.73
N THR A 380 -13.16 -4.58 -26.74
CA THR A 380 -13.08 -5.50 -25.61
C THR A 380 -12.50 -6.84 -26.06
N ARG A 381 -11.44 -7.29 -25.39
CA ARG A 381 -10.86 -8.62 -25.59
C ARG A 381 -11.15 -9.50 -24.40
N VAL A 382 -11.78 -10.65 -24.64
CA VAL A 382 -11.96 -11.71 -23.66
C VAL A 382 -11.01 -12.85 -24.00
N SER A 383 -10.03 -13.10 -23.14
CA SER A 383 -9.09 -14.22 -23.22
C SER A 383 -9.43 -15.23 -22.14
N GLY A 384 -10.12 -16.30 -22.50
CA GLY A 384 -10.57 -17.28 -21.53
C GLY A 384 -11.70 -18.17 -22.06
N PRO A 385 -11.82 -19.41 -21.57
CA PRO A 385 -10.93 -20.05 -20.61
C PRO A 385 -9.56 -20.36 -21.23
N SER A 386 -8.48 -19.94 -20.57
CA SER A 386 -7.13 -20.38 -20.88
C SER A 386 -6.66 -21.31 -19.78
N ALA A 387 -6.29 -22.53 -20.13
CA ALA A 387 -5.87 -23.54 -19.18
C ALA A 387 -4.42 -23.97 -19.47
N ASN A 388 -3.60 -24.08 -18.45
CA ASN A 388 -2.24 -24.58 -18.55
C ASN A 388 -2.08 -25.80 -17.65
N PHE A 389 -1.75 -26.93 -18.23
CA PHE A 389 -1.46 -28.18 -17.55
C PHE A 389 0.01 -28.54 -17.75
N ARG A 390 0.79 -28.46 -16.67
CA ARG A 390 2.23 -28.67 -16.70
C ARG A 390 2.60 -29.88 -15.85
N PHE A 391 3.30 -30.83 -16.44
CA PHE A 391 3.89 -31.94 -15.68
C PHE A 391 5.20 -31.52 -15.01
N LYS A 392 5.55 -32.19 -13.92
CA LYS A 392 6.86 -32.05 -13.28
C LYS A 392 7.93 -32.44 -14.28
N THR A 393 8.92 -31.57 -14.47
CA THR A 393 10.13 -31.93 -15.20
C THR A 393 10.78 -33.11 -14.50
N PHE A 394 11.08 -34.17 -15.25
CA PHE A 394 11.73 -35.35 -14.71
C PHE A 394 12.95 -35.71 -15.54
N SER A 395 13.92 -36.35 -14.88
CA SER A 395 15.20 -36.73 -15.47
C SER A 395 15.23 -38.26 -15.55
N PRO A 396 14.80 -38.87 -16.67
CA PRO A 396 14.52 -40.31 -16.75
C PRO A 396 15.71 -41.22 -16.43
N PHE A 397 16.93 -40.71 -16.58
CA PHE A 397 18.16 -41.48 -16.36
C PHE A 397 18.97 -40.97 -15.16
N GLN A 398 18.44 -40.05 -14.36
CA GLN A 398 19.15 -39.54 -13.20
C GLN A 398 19.32 -40.65 -12.16
N ASN A 399 20.55 -40.87 -11.72
CA ASN A 399 20.87 -41.79 -10.64
C ASN A 399 21.10 -41.01 -9.34
N GLU A 400 20.36 -41.37 -8.28
CA GLU A 400 20.48 -40.71 -6.96
C GLU A 400 21.85 -40.93 -6.30
N ASN A 401 22.59 -41.96 -6.72
CA ASN A 401 23.88 -42.33 -6.14
C ASN A 401 25.08 -41.74 -6.89
N SER A 402 24.88 -40.94 -7.94
CA SER A 402 25.98 -40.37 -8.71
C SER A 402 26.75 -39.31 -7.90
N PRO A 403 28.09 -39.39 -7.79
CA PRO A 403 28.88 -38.39 -7.10
C PRO A 403 28.73 -37.00 -7.73
N ALA A 404 28.66 -35.96 -6.89
CA ALA A 404 28.59 -34.58 -7.37
C ALA A 404 29.77 -34.26 -8.30
N GLY A 405 29.48 -33.88 -9.55
CA GLY A 405 30.48 -33.57 -10.57
C GLY A 405 30.95 -34.75 -11.44
N GLN A 406 30.41 -35.95 -11.24
CA GLN A 406 30.68 -37.15 -12.08
C GLN A 406 29.39 -37.70 -12.73
N THR A 407 28.37 -36.87 -12.91
CA THR A 407 27.13 -37.29 -13.59
C THR A 407 27.38 -37.45 -15.09
N SER A 408 26.97 -38.57 -15.67
CA SER A 408 27.04 -38.79 -17.11
C SER A 408 26.12 -37.81 -17.86
N TRP A 409 26.43 -37.48 -19.11
CA TRP A 409 25.63 -36.54 -19.90
C TRP A 409 24.16 -36.96 -20.01
N TYR A 410 23.88 -38.27 -20.10
CA TYR A 410 22.52 -38.81 -20.20
C TYR A 410 21.72 -38.67 -18.89
N GLU A 411 22.39 -38.61 -17.73
CA GLU A 411 21.76 -38.35 -16.43
C GLU A 411 21.29 -36.89 -16.32
N SER A 412 21.83 -35.99 -17.16
CA SER A 412 21.43 -34.59 -17.26
C SER A 412 20.28 -34.32 -18.25
N ILE A 413 19.72 -35.38 -18.87
CA ILE A 413 18.55 -35.28 -19.74
C ILE A 413 17.33 -34.97 -18.88
N ASN A 414 16.67 -33.86 -19.17
CA ASN A 414 15.43 -33.43 -18.56
C ASN A 414 14.33 -33.40 -19.60
N LEU A 415 13.18 -33.99 -19.26
CA LEU A 415 11.97 -33.97 -20.07
C LEU A 415 10.94 -33.08 -19.40
N SER A 416 10.40 -32.15 -20.17
CA SER A 416 9.32 -31.25 -19.75
C SER A 416 8.16 -31.37 -20.72
N TYR A 417 6.93 -31.38 -20.20
CA TYR A 417 5.73 -31.45 -21.02
C TYR A 417 4.68 -30.47 -20.47
N ASN A 418 4.24 -29.56 -21.33
CA ASN A 418 3.32 -28.48 -21.00
C ASN A 418 2.19 -28.42 -22.02
N ASN A 419 0.96 -28.25 -21.55
CA ASN A 419 -0.23 -28.19 -22.38
C ASN A 419 -0.94 -26.88 -22.11
N THR A 420 -1.25 -26.12 -23.14
CA THR A 420 -1.90 -24.81 -23.04
C THR A 420 -3.15 -24.81 -23.92
N LEU A 421 -4.31 -24.62 -23.33
CA LEU A 421 -5.53 -24.24 -24.02
C LEU A 421 -5.63 -22.72 -24.02
N ARG A 422 -5.97 -22.12 -25.16
CA ARG A 422 -6.34 -20.71 -25.25
C ARG A 422 -7.65 -20.57 -25.99
N SER A 423 -8.47 -19.64 -25.52
CA SER A 423 -9.62 -19.13 -26.26
C SER A 423 -9.58 -17.61 -26.22
N ARG A 424 -9.99 -16.98 -27.32
CA ARG A 424 -10.03 -15.54 -27.50
C ARG A 424 -11.32 -15.15 -28.21
N PHE A 425 -11.96 -14.14 -27.66
CA PHE A 425 -13.06 -13.38 -28.27
C PHE A 425 -12.63 -11.91 -28.32
N GLU A 426 -12.83 -11.26 -29.45
CA GLU A 426 -12.44 -9.87 -29.69
C GLU A 426 -13.62 -9.10 -30.28
N PHE A 427 -14.10 -8.12 -29.52
CA PHE A 427 -15.21 -7.25 -29.87
C PHE A 427 -14.68 -5.86 -30.21
N ASP A 428 -14.75 -5.48 -31.47
CA ASP A 428 -14.36 -4.18 -32.00
C ASP A 428 -15.55 -3.61 -32.81
N PRO A 429 -16.43 -2.81 -32.19
CA PRO A 429 -17.66 -2.36 -32.83
C PRO A 429 -17.37 -1.31 -33.92
N ILE A 430 -18.06 -1.43 -35.07
CA ILE A 430 -17.92 -0.48 -36.19
C ILE A 430 -18.35 0.93 -35.78
N ASP A 431 -19.46 1.03 -35.06
CA ASP A 431 -20.04 2.29 -34.56
C ASP A 431 -19.74 2.49 -33.07
N ALA A 432 -18.45 2.49 -32.70
CA ALA A 432 -18.00 2.45 -31.31
C ALA A 432 -18.66 3.47 -30.35
N ASP A 433 -18.87 4.71 -30.80
CA ASP A 433 -19.46 5.79 -29.98
C ASP A 433 -21.00 5.71 -29.86
N SER A 434 -21.66 4.97 -30.76
CA SER A 434 -23.14 4.88 -30.83
C SER A 434 -23.68 3.45 -30.85
N SER A 435 -22.84 2.45 -30.60
CA SER A 435 -23.23 1.04 -30.63
C SER A 435 -24.24 0.76 -29.53
N GLU A 436 -25.44 0.31 -29.93
CA GLU A 436 -26.46 -0.17 -28.98
C GLU A 436 -26.11 -1.57 -28.44
N ILE A 437 -25.35 -2.35 -29.21
CA ILE A 437 -24.93 -3.71 -28.87
C ILE A 437 -23.72 -3.63 -27.94
N THR A 438 -23.82 -4.25 -26.76
CA THR A 438 -22.69 -4.33 -25.82
C THR A 438 -21.81 -5.54 -26.12
N PHE A 439 -20.55 -5.50 -25.63
CA PHE A 439 -19.68 -6.66 -25.75
C PHE A 439 -20.24 -7.91 -25.05
N PHE A 440 -21.09 -7.73 -24.02
CA PHE A 440 -21.74 -8.86 -23.34
C PHE A 440 -22.80 -9.51 -24.23
N ASP A 441 -23.61 -8.71 -24.92
CA ASP A 441 -24.61 -9.20 -25.88
C ASP A 441 -23.90 -9.98 -26.99
N ALA A 442 -22.89 -9.35 -27.59
CA ALA A 442 -22.07 -9.94 -28.63
C ALA A 442 -21.31 -11.19 -28.17
N LEU A 443 -20.92 -11.32 -26.90
CA LEU A 443 -20.27 -12.52 -26.35
C LEU A 443 -21.24 -13.69 -26.13
N THR A 444 -22.55 -13.44 -26.11
CA THR A 444 -23.56 -14.49 -25.91
C THR A 444 -24.30 -14.85 -27.19
N ASP A 445 -24.33 -13.95 -28.17
CA ASP A 445 -25.02 -14.11 -29.43
C ASP A 445 -24.10 -13.76 -30.61
N ARG A 446 -23.86 -14.77 -31.46
CA ARG A 446 -23.02 -14.64 -32.65
C ARG A 446 -23.62 -13.71 -33.71
N GLU A 447 -24.93 -13.65 -33.85
CA GLU A 447 -25.56 -12.78 -34.86
C GLU A 447 -25.40 -11.31 -34.47
N LEU A 448 -25.56 -11.00 -33.17
CA LEU A 448 -25.29 -9.66 -32.64
C LEU A 448 -23.82 -9.28 -32.73
N TYR A 449 -22.91 -10.26 -32.58
CA TYR A 449 -21.48 -10.04 -32.83
C TYR A 449 -21.24 -9.64 -34.29
N GLU A 450 -21.68 -10.45 -35.24
CA GLU A 450 -21.51 -10.19 -36.68
C GLU A 450 -22.13 -8.85 -37.10
N GLN A 451 -23.29 -8.50 -36.52
CA GLN A 451 -23.94 -7.21 -36.75
C GLN A 451 -23.12 -6.03 -36.20
N ALA A 452 -22.55 -6.16 -35.00
CA ALA A 452 -21.83 -5.06 -34.34
C ALA A 452 -20.42 -4.85 -34.90
N THR A 453 -19.72 -5.92 -35.28
CA THR A 453 -18.30 -5.88 -35.69
C THR A 453 -18.10 -6.02 -37.20
N GLY A 454 -19.08 -6.60 -37.91
CA GLY A 454 -18.91 -7.00 -39.32
C GLY A 454 -17.93 -8.18 -39.51
N ASP A 455 -17.51 -8.82 -38.42
CA ASP A 455 -16.58 -9.95 -38.42
C ASP A 455 -17.32 -11.26 -38.14
N GLN A 456 -16.94 -12.32 -38.84
CA GLN A 456 -17.46 -13.68 -38.66
C GLN A 456 -16.61 -14.53 -37.72
N ASP A 457 -15.43 -14.05 -37.31
CA ASP A 457 -14.50 -14.74 -36.40
C ASP A 457 -14.90 -14.58 -34.93
N TYR A 458 -16.13 -14.99 -34.61
CA TYR A 458 -16.74 -14.86 -33.30
C TYR A 458 -15.89 -15.40 -32.14
N LEU A 459 -15.34 -16.61 -32.29
CA LEU A 459 -14.55 -17.25 -31.24
C LEU A 459 -13.38 -18.01 -31.84
N GLN A 460 -12.18 -17.69 -31.34
CA GLN A 460 -10.96 -18.41 -31.65
C GLN A 460 -10.62 -19.32 -30.47
N ALA A 461 -10.22 -20.57 -30.75
CA ALA A 461 -9.78 -21.51 -29.72
C ALA A 461 -8.68 -22.42 -30.26
N GLY A 462 -7.79 -22.86 -29.39
CA GLY A 462 -6.73 -23.77 -29.77
C GLY A 462 -6.12 -24.45 -28.56
N PHE A 463 -5.44 -25.55 -28.82
CA PHE A 463 -4.69 -26.31 -27.81
C PHE A 463 -3.26 -26.56 -28.29
N GLN A 464 -2.28 -26.08 -27.53
CA GLN A 464 -0.86 -26.24 -27.79
C GLN A 464 -0.25 -27.20 -26.78
N GLN A 465 0.48 -28.20 -27.27
CA GLN A 465 1.26 -29.14 -26.49
C GLN A 465 2.73 -28.89 -26.78
N SER A 466 3.54 -28.71 -25.73
CA SER A 466 4.97 -28.45 -25.85
C SER A 466 5.74 -29.52 -25.09
N ALA A 467 6.53 -30.32 -25.82
CA ALA A 467 7.48 -31.26 -25.26
C ALA A 467 8.89 -30.70 -25.43
N GLY A 468 9.57 -30.46 -24.31
CA GLY A 468 10.94 -29.94 -24.28
C GLY A 468 11.89 -30.97 -23.70
N LEU A 469 12.96 -31.26 -24.45
CA LEU A 469 14.11 -32.03 -24.01
C LEU A 469 15.28 -31.06 -23.79
N SER A 470 15.92 -31.13 -22.63
CA SER A 470 17.16 -30.37 -22.37
C SER A 470 18.23 -31.26 -21.77
N ILE A 471 19.48 -31.03 -22.19
CA ILE A 471 20.66 -31.72 -21.72
C ILE A 471 21.57 -30.67 -21.09
N GLY A 472 21.71 -30.72 -19.77
CA GLY A 472 22.41 -29.70 -19.00
C GLY A 472 23.92 -29.65 -19.24
N GLN A 473 24.54 -30.83 -19.41
CA GLN A 473 25.98 -30.93 -19.64
C GLN A 473 26.28 -32.07 -20.61
N LEU A 474 26.47 -31.74 -21.89
CA LEU A 474 26.89 -32.68 -22.93
C LEU A 474 28.34 -33.14 -22.76
N ILE A 475 29.22 -32.23 -22.30
CA ILE A 475 30.65 -32.48 -22.12
C ILE A 475 31.01 -32.27 -20.65
N PRO A 476 31.59 -33.27 -19.95
CA PRO A 476 31.97 -33.15 -18.55
C PRO A 476 33.22 -32.25 -18.42
N SER A 477 33.00 -30.94 -18.32
CA SER A 477 34.04 -29.91 -18.17
C SER A 477 33.62 -28.90 -17.10
N GLN A 478 34.58 -28.49 -16.27
CA GLN A 478 34.40 -27.47 -15.24
C GLN A 478 34.50 -26.04 -15.80
N PHE A 479 35.09 -25.87 -16.99
CA PHE A 479 35.37 -24.57 -17.59
C PHE A 479 34.43 -24.22 -18.73
N LEU A 480 33.97 -25.23 -19.47
CA LEU A 480 33.08 -25.08 -20.61
C LEU A 480 31.78 -25.81 -20.33
N ASN A 481 30.68 -25.07 -20.29
CA ASN A 481 29.36 -25.65 -20.24
C ASN A 481 28.80 -25.77 -21.66
N VAL A 482 28.55 -27.00 -22.11
CA VAL A 482 27.91 -27.32 -23.38
C VAL A 482 26.57 -27.96 -23.10
N SER A 483 25.50 -27.33 -23.57
CA SER A 483 24.12 -27.75 -23.33
C SER A 483 23.37 -27.88 -24.65
N ALA A 484 22.42 -28.80 -24.71
CA ALA A 484 21.54 -28.99 -25.85
C ALA A 484 20.08 -28.88 -25.45
N SER A 485 19.24 -28.45 -26.38
CA SER A 485 17.79 -28.45 -26.22
C SER A 485 17.10 -28.85 -27.51
N ALA A 486 15.95 -29.48 -27.40
CA ALA A 486 15.01 -29.68 -28.49
C ALA A 486 13.61 -29.42 -27.97
N ASN A 487 12.85 -28.58 -28.67
CA ASN A 487 11.45 -28.30 -28.35
C ASN A 487 10.58 -28.74 -29.52
N LEU A 488 9.50 -29.43 -29.23
CA LEU A 488 8.48 -29.84 -30.18
C LEU A 488 7.15 -29.25 -29.71
N ASN A 489 6.49 -28.48 -30.56
CA ASN A 489 5.12 -28.04 -30.33
C ASN A 489 4.15 -28.76 -31.27
N GLU A 490 2.99 -29.10 -30.75
CA GLU A 490 1.84 -29.56 -31.51
C GLU A 490 0.64 -28.66 -31.20
N TYR A 491 0.03 -28.10 -32.24
CA TYR A 491 -1.12 -27.21 -32.18
C TYR A 491 -2.34 -27.94 -32.72
N TRP A 492 -3.45 -27.85 -32.01
CA TRP A 492 -4.75 -28.37 -32.42
C TRP A 492 -5.75 -27.22 -32.51
N TYR A 493 -6.41 -27.13 -33.66
CA TYR A 493 -7.40 -26.09 -33.93
C TYR A 493 -8.72 -26.71 -34.35
N PRO A 494 -9.86 -26.15 -33.91
CA PRO A 494 -11.20 -26.58 -34.31
C PRO A 494 -11.59 -26.02 -35.71
N SER A 495 -10.78 -25.11 -36.24
CA SER A 495 -10.98 -24.47 -37.53
C SER A 495 -9.65 -24.15 -38.19
N SER A 496 -9.73 -23.85 -39.48
CA SER A 496 -8.66 -23.22 -40.25
C SER A 496 -9.27 -22.28 -41.27
N ILE A 497 -8.45 -21.48 -41.95
CA ILE A 497 -8.92 -20.61 -43.02
C ILE A 497 -8.56 -21.17 -44.41
N ARG A 498 -9.39 -20.84 -45.40
CA ARG A 498 -9.10 -21.02 -46.82
C ARG A 498 -9.32 -19.70 -47.52
N LYS A 499 -8.40 -19.30 -48.39
CA LYS A 499 -8.51 -18.08 -49.19
C LYS A 499 -8.77 -18.43 -50.63
N SER A 500 -9.74 -17.75 -51.23
CA SER A 500 -10.08 -17.85 -52.65
C SER A 500 -10.05 -16.47 -53.28
N PHE A 501 -9.74 -16.40 -54.57
CA PHE A 501 -9.74 -15.13 -55.31
C PHE A 501 -11.04 -14.99 -56.08
N ASN A 502 -11.80 -13.92 -55.81
CA ASN A 502 -12.99 -13.59 -56.55
C ASN A 502 -12.64 -12.58 -57.66
N ALA A 503 -12.72 -13.02 -58.91
CA ALA A 503 -12.39 -12.22 -60.08
C ALA A 503 -13.38 -11.08 -60.35
N ASP A 504 -14.64 -11.20 -59.92
CA ASP A 504 -15.68 -10.20 -60.14
C ASP A 504 -15.54 -8.99 -59.21
N SER A 505 -15.13 -9.24 -57.95
CA SER A 505 -14.90 -8.19 -56.94
C SER A 505 -13.43 -7.75 -56.87
N ASN A 506 -12.52 -8.45 -57.57
CA ASN A 506 -11.07 -8.29 -57.52
C ASN A 506 -10.52 -8.26 -56.09
N ARG A 507 -11.02 -9.20 -55.25
CA ARG A 507 -10.69 -9.31 -53.82
C ARG A 507 -10.45 -10.76 -53.45
N ILE A 508 -9.64 -10.95 -52.40
CA ILE A 508 -9.47 -12.26 -51.75
C ILE A 508 -10.60 -12.42 -50.73
N GLU A 509 -11.34 -13.51 -50.86
CA GLU A 509 -12.35 -13.95 -49.90
C GLU A 509 -11.70 -14.97 -48.96
N THR A 510 -11.98 -14.85 -47.66
CA THR A 510 -11.44 -15.74 -46.63
C THR A 510 -12.58 -16.50 -45.98
N ASP A 511 -12.61 -17.81 -46.20
CA ASP A 511 -13.61 -18.71 -45.64
C ASP A 511 -13.05 -19.42 -44.41
N LYS A 512 -13.80 -19.40 -43.31
CA LYS A 512 -13.47 -20.17 -42.10
C LYS A 512 -14.05 -21.57 -42.21
N VAL A 513 -13.18 -22.58 -42.22
CA VAL A 513 -13.54 -24.00 -42.32
C VAL A 513 -13.46 -24.63 -40.93
N TYR A 514 -14.60 -25.07 -40.40
CA TYR A 514 -14.70 -25.70 -39.07
C TYR A 514 -14.36 -27.20 -39.13
N GLU A 515 -13.11 -27.50 -39.43
CA GLU A 515 -12.54 -28.84 -39.41
C GLU A 515 -11.37 -28.90 -38.43
N PHE A 516 -11.18 -30.06 -37.79
CA PHE A 516 -10.05 -30.27 -36.89
C PHE A 516 -8.76 -30.34 -37.69
N GLU A 517 -7.85 -29.43 -37.39
CA GLU A 517 -6.54 -29.34 -38.05
C GLU A 517 -5.43 -29.34 -37.00
N ALA A 518 -4.36 -30.08 -37.29
CA ALA A 518 -3.22 -30.21 -36.39
C ALA A 518 -1.93 -29.78 -37.10
N ALA A 519 -1.10 -29.03 -36.38
CA ALA A 519 0.19 -28.56 -36.89
C ALA A 519 1.30 -28.84 -35.88
N ARG A 520 2.51 -29.07 -36.37
CA ARG A 520 3.68 -29.37 -35.56
C ARG A 520 4.86 -28.52 -35.99
N ASP A 521 5.55 -27.94 -35.01
CA ASP A 521 6.84 -27.29 -35.22
C ASP A 521 7.87 -27.76 -34.20
N PHE A 522 9.15 -27.57 -34.52
CA PHE A 522 10.23 -27.90 -33.62
C PHE A 522 11.43 -26.99 -33.84
N ASP A 523 12.20 -26.82 -32.78
CA ASP A 523 13.49 -26.14 -32.78
C ASP A 523 14.51 -26.95 -31.99
N THR A 524 15.78 -26.77 -32.34
CA THR A 524 16.91 -27.40 -31.67
C THR A 524 17.98 -26.37 -31.37
N GLY A 525 18.59 -26.48 -30.21
CA GLY A 525 19.58 -25.53 -29.71
C GLY A 525 20.82 -26.21 -29.18
N LEU A 526 21.98 -25.62 -29.43
CA LEU A 526 23.26 -25.96 -28.80
C LEU A 526 23.86 -24.69 -28.21
N ASN A 527 24.10 -24.67 -26.90
CA ASN A 527 24.63 -23.51 -26.21
C ASN A 527 25.96 -23.82 -25.52
N PHE A 528 26.95 -22.98 -25.78
CA PHE A 528 28.30 -23.01 -25.25
C PHE A 528 28.49 -21.79 -24.36
N SER A 529 28.87 -21.98 -23.10
CA SER A 529 29.14 -20.87 -22.18
C SER A 529 30.33 -21.15 -21.29
N THR A 530 31.04 -20.08 -20.89
CA THR A 530 32.16 -20.15 -19.96
C THR A 530 32.17 -18.90 -19.07
N THR A 531 32.95 -18.93 -18.00
CA THR A 531 33.20 -17.76 -17.14
C THR A 531 34.70 -17.53 -17.05
N LEU A 532 35.13 -16.34 -17.43
CA LEU A 532 36.51 -15.89 -17.36
C LEU A 532 36.62 -14.80 -16.28
N TYR A 533 37.67 -14.86 -15.48
CA TYR A 533 37.95 -13.89 -14.42
C TYR A 533 39.23 -13.14 -14.76
N GLY A 534 39.13 -11.82 -14.92
CA GLY A 534 40.26 -10.91 -14.97
C GLY A 534 40.43 -10.21 -13.63
N ILE A 535 41.60 -10.32 -13.01
CA ILE A 535 41.93 -9.65 -11.73
C ILE A 535 43.14 -8.76 -11.97
N SER A 536 43.02 -7.49 -11.61
CA SER A 536 44.11 -6.53 -11.62
C SER A 536 44.35 -6.02 -10.19
N ASN A 537 45.58 -6.16 -9.70
CA ASN A 537 45.98 -5.66 -8.39
C ASN A 537 46.51 -4.21 -8.46
N ALA A 538 46.15 -3.47 -9.50
CA ALA A 538 46.52 -2.07 -9.66
C ALA A 538 45.88 -1.25 -8.54
N LYS A 539 46.72 -0.56 -7.76
CA LYS A 539 46.28 0.30 -6.66
C LYS A 539 46.12 1.73 -7.18
N ILE A 540 44.91 2.27 -7.07
CA ILE A 540 44.59 3.65 -7.48
C ILE A 540 43.85 4.32 -6.32
N GLY A 541 44.56 5.15 -5.55
CA GLY A 541 44.02 5.77 -4.35
C GLY A 541 43.54 4.73 -3.34
N ASN A 542 42.26 4.81 -2.97
CA ASN A 542 41.61 3.89 -2.03
C ASN A 542 41.16 2.56 -2.68
N VAL A 543 41.37 2.38 -3.99
CA VAL A 543 41.07 1.13 -4.68
C VAL A 543 42.31 0.24 -4.69
N GLU A 544 42.22 -0.96 -4.12
CA GLU A 544 43.34 -1.91 -4.03
C GLU A 544 43.38 -2.93 -5.16
N GLY A 545 42.28 -3.10 -5.90
CA GLY A 545 42.23 -4.01 -7.03
C GLY A 545 40.90 -3.96 -7.75
N PHE A 546 40.91 -4.46 -8.98
CA PHE A 546 39.77 -4.54 -9.88
C PHE A 546 39.54 -5.99 -10.28
N ARG A 547 38.28 -6.41 -10.30
CA ARG A 547 37.85 -7.70 -10.82
C ARG A 547 36.85 -7.49 -11.94
N HIS A 548 37.12 -8.10 -13.08
CA HIS A 548 36.22 -8.18 -14.23
C HIS A 548 35.82 -9.64 -14.42
N THR A 549 34.53 -9.94 -14.25
CA THR A 549 33.99 -11.27 -14.56
C THR A 549 33.32 -11.20 -15.93
N LEU A 550 33.85 -11.97 -16.88
CA LEU A 550 33.36 -12.08 -18.24
C LEU A 550 32.64 -13.41 -18.44
N ARG A 551 31.39 -13.38 -18.89
CA ARG A 551 30.58 -14.58 -19.16
C ARG A 551 30.13 -14.58 -20.62
N PRO A 552 30.98 -15.04 -21.54
CA PRO A 552 30.58 -15.22 -22.93
C PRO A 552 29.68 -16.46 -23.08
N SER A 553 28.73 -16.36 -24.00
CA SER A 553 27.82 -17.42 -24.39
C SER A 553 27.60 -17.37 -25.90
N VAL A 554 27.67 -18.53 -26.56
CA VAL A 554 27.41 -18.71 -27.98
C VAL A 554 26.36 -19.79 -28.12
N GLY A 555 25.21 -19.46 -28.71
CA GLY A 555 24.10 -20.38 -28.92
C GLY A 555 23.81 -20.57 -30.39
N PHE A 556 23.86 -21.80 -30.90
CA PHE A 556 23.35 -22.17 -32.22
C PHE A 556 21.89 -22.60 -32.08
N ASN A 557 21.01 -22.07 -32.92
CA ASN A 557 19.60 -22.43 -32.97
C ASN A 557 19.22 -22.82 -34.41
N TYR A 558 18.48 -23.91 -34.54
CA TYR A 558 17.97 -24.41 -35.81
C TYR A 558 16.46 -24.64 -35.75
N ARG A 559 15.74 -24.07 -36.71
CA ARG A 559 14.31 -24.28 -36.97
C ARG A 559 14.11 -24.47 -38.48
N PRO A 560 13.50 -25.56 -38.95
CA PRO A 560 13.16 -25.74 -40.37
C PRO A 560 12.16 -24.71 -40.89
N ASP A 561 12.08 -24.55 -42.21
CA ASP A 561 10.98 -23.81 -42.84
C ASP A 561 9.70 -24.66 -42.86
N PHE A 562 8.76 -24.31 -41.99
CA PHE A 562 7.45 -24.99 -41.93
C PHE A 562 6.48 -24.52 -43.02
N SER A 563 6.90 -23.59 -43.88
CA SER A 563 6.14 -23.20 -45.05
C SER A 563 6.28 -24.16 -46.22
N GLU A 564 7.28 -25.05 -46.25
CA GLU A 564 7.43 -26.04 -47.32
C GLU A 564 6.17 -26.91 -47.51
N ASP A 565 5.82 -27.22 -48.77
CA ASP A 565 4.56 -27.90 -49.11
C ASP A 565 4.41 -29.28 -48.44
N ARG A 566 5.54 -29.92 -48.09
CA ARG A 566 5.55 -31.21 -47.37
C ARG A 566 4.81 -31.16 -46.02
N TRP A 567 4.71 -29.98 -45.41
CA TRP A 567 4.07 -29.78 -44.12
C TRP A 567 2.57 -29.50 -44.24
N GLY A 568 2.11 -28.96 -45.37
CA GLY A 568 0.70 -28.65 -45.61
C GLY A 568 0.14 -27.45 -44.83
N TYR A 569 0.96 -26.70 -44.08
CA TYR A 569 0.49 -25.59 -43.26
C TYR A 569 0.31 -24.26 -44.01
N TYR A 570 0.84 -24.18 -45.24
CA TYR A 570 0.78 -22.99 -46.08
C TYR A 570 0.16 -23.33 -47.44
N GLN A 571 -0.63 -22.40 -47.94
CA GLN A 571 -1.25 -22.48 -49.27
C GLN A 571 -0.97 -21.19 -50.04
N THR A 572 -1.19 -21.24 -51.34
CA THR A 572 -0.99 -20.10 -52.25
C THR A 572 -2.34 -19.71 -52.84
N VAL A 573 -2.67 -18.42 -52.79
CA VAL A 573 -3.88 -17.83 -53.38
C VAL A 573 -3.49 -16.77 -54.40
N GLN A 574 -4.28 -16.63 -55.46
CA GLN A 574 -4.13 -15.53 -56.41
C GLN A 574 -4.60 -14.21 -55.77
N THR A 575 -3.90 -13.10 -56.02
CA THR A 575 -4.20 -11.81 -55.40
C THR A 575 -4.86 -10.81 -56.33
N ASP A 576 -4.68 -10.99 -57.64
CA ASP A 576 -5.20 -10.07 -58.67
C ASP A 576 -5.51 -10.81 -59.97
N THR A 577 -6.19 -10.13 -60.89
CA THR A 577 -6.51 -10.65 -62.22
C THR A 577 -5.28 -10.83 -63.13
N SER A 578 -4.10 -10.33 -62.74
CA SER A 578 -2.84 -10.50 -63.48
C SER A 578 -2.12 -11.82 -63.17
N GLY A 579 -2.61 -12.57 -62.18
CA GLY A 579 -2.06 -13.87 -61.80
C GLY A 579 -0.98 -13.80 -60.73
N THR A 580 -0.81 -12.65 -60.07
CA THR A 580 0.07 -12.54 -58.89
C THR A 580 -0.45 -13.46 -57.79
N THR A 581 0.44 -14.10 -57.05
CA THR A 581 0.07 -15.03 -55.98
C THR A 581 0.68 -14.62 -54.64
N GLN A 582 -0.01 -14.96 -53.56
CA GLN A 582 0.40 -14.76 -52.19
C GLN A 582 0.32 -16.07 -51.44
N ARG A 583 1.38 -16.38 -50.69
CA ARG A 583 1.40 -17.52 -49.76
C ARG A 583 0.85 -17.08 -48.41
N TYR A 584 -0.04 -17.88 -47.83
CA TYR A 584 -0.66 -17.64 -46.53
C TYR A 584 -0.65 -18.91 -45.68
N SER A 585 -0.71 -18.76 -44.35
CA SER A 585 -0.85 -19.90 -43.45
C SER A 585 -2.33 -20.18 -43.23
N ILE A 586 -2.73 -21.45 -43.24
CA ILE A 586 -4.12 -21.84 -42.93
C ILE A 586 -4.50 -21.59 -41.45
N PHE A 587 -3.52 -21.21 -40.60
CA PHE A 587 -3.68 -20.94 -39.17
C PHE A 587 -3.43 -19.48 -38.77
N GLU A 588 -3.32 -18.55 -39.73
CA GLU A 588 -2.93 -17.16 -39.43
C GLU A 588 -3.91 -16.41 -38.50
N ASN A 589 -5.20 -16.76 -38.51
CA ASN A 589 -6.23 -16.20 -37.63
C ASN A 589 -6.46 -17.01 -36.34
N GLU A 590 -5.67 -18.06 -36.08
CA GLU A 590 -5.88 -18.92 -34.91
C GLU A 590 -5.11 -18.44 -33.67
N VAL A 591 -5.56 -18.82 -32.46
CA VAL A 591 -5.10 -18.23 -31.18
C VAL A 591 -3.59 -18.36 -30.86
N PHE A 592 -2.91 -19.40 -31.34
CA PHE A 592 -1.45 -19.56 -31.18
C PHE A 592 -0.67 -19.25 -32.45
N SER A 593 -1.37 -18.92 -33.54
CA SER A 593 -0.83 -18.94 -34.90
C SER A 593 -0.26 -20.32 -35.29
N GLY A 594 -0.06 -20.55 -36.58
CA GLY A 594 0.56 -21.79 -37.06
C GLY A 594 2.08 -21.80 -36.89
N PRO A 595 2.72 -22.91 -37.28
CA PRO A 595 4.15 -22.96 -37.55
C PRO A 595 4.60 -21.80 -38.45
N GLY A 596 5.60 -21.06 -38.01
CA GLY A 596 6.13 -19.90 -38.71
C GLY A 596 6.85 -20.26 -40.01
N ARG A 597 6.81 -19.34 -40.97
CA ARG A 597 7.49 -19.41 -42.25
C ARG A 597 8.98 -19.05 -42.11
N GLY A 598 9.80 -19.67 -42.94
CA GLY A 598 11.21 -19.38 -43.08
C GLY A 598 12.07 -20.31 -42.25
N GLU A 599 13.21 -20.69 -42.81
CA GLU A 599 14.23 -21.43 -42.08
C GLU A 599 15.00 -20.48 -41.15
N GLN A 600 15.32 -20.94 -39.94
CA GLN A 600 16.22 -20.23 -39.03
C GLN A 600 17.43 -21.10 -38.75
N ARG A 601 18.61 -20.56 -39.06
CA ARG A 601 19.90 -21.12 -38.69
C ARG A 601 20.70 -20.00 -38.09
N SER A 602 20.57 -19.76 -36.78
CA SER A 602 21.15 -18.57 -36.16
C SER A 602 22.20 -18.89 -35.10
N ILE A 603 23.34 -18.20 -35.14
CA ILE A 603 24.28 -18.16 -34.03
C ILE A 603 24.06 -16.86 -33.25
N SER A 604 23.63 -17.01 -32.00
CA SER A 604 23.55 -15.93 -31.02
C SER A 604 24.86 -15.81 -30.25
N PHE A 605 25.27 -14.57 -29.99
CA PHE A 605 26.42 -14.22 -29.17
C PHE A 605 25.93 -13.32 -28.05
N SER A 606 26.25 -13.68 -26.81
CA SER A 606 25.96 -12.85 -25.64
C SER A 606 27.20 -12.76 -24.76
N LEU A 607 27.54 -11.54 -24.37
CA LEU A 607 28.67 -11.22 -23.52
C LEU A 607 28.18 -10.47 -22.29
N ARG A 608 28.24 -11.12 -21.13
CA ARG A 608 27.90 -10.49 -19.86
C ARG A 608 29.17 -10.11 -19.10
N ASN A 609 29.22 -8.88 -18.63
CA ASN A 609 30.33 -8.31 -17.89
C ASN A 609 29.86 -7.87 -16.51
N VAL A 610 30.66 -8.17 -15.49
CA VAL A 610 30.50 -7.64 -14.13
C VAL A 610 31.81 -7.00 -13.72
N PHE A 611 31.76 -5.78 -13.20
CA PHE A 611 32.94 -5.05 -12.77
C PHE A 611 32.89 -4.69 -11.29
N GLU A 612 33.96 -5.05 -10.60
CA GLU A 612 34.12 -4.94 -9.15
C GLU A 612 35.43 -4.26 -8.82
N ALA A 613 35.44 -3.48 -7.75
CA ALA A 613 36.63 -2.85 -7.21
C ALA A 613 36.70 -3.12 -5.70
N LYS A 614 37.86 -3.52 -5.20
CA LYS A 614 38.11 -3.60 -3.76
C LYS A 614 38.51 -2.22 -3.27
N VAL A 615 37.66 -1.59 -2.47
CA VAL A 615 37.90 -0.26 -1.88
C VAL A 615 38.30 -0.43 -0.41
N VAL A 616 39.41 0.19 -0.03
CA VAL A 616 39.92 0.16 1.34
C VAL A 616 39.90 1.57 1.91
N LYS A 617 39.28 1.71 3.07
CA LYS A 617 39.26 2.95 3.85
C LYS A 617 40.02 2.71 5.14
N ARG A 618 40.91 3.64 5.50
CA ARG A 618 41.61 3.62 6.79
C ARG A 618 41.09 4.77 7.65
N ASP A 619 40.63 4.48 8.86
CA ASP A 619 40.22 5.50 9.82
C ASP A 619 41.45 6.13 10.50
N THR A 620 41.23 7.27 11.15
CA THR A 620 42.15 8.04 11.98
C THR A 620 42.80 7.23 13.11
N THR A 621 42.19 6.13 13.56
CA THR A 621 42.73 5.16 14.53
C THR A 621 43.62 4.08 13.90
N GLY A 622 43.74 4.04 12.57
CA GLY A 622 44.49 3.04 11.81
C GLY A 622 43.69 1.79 11.42
N GLU A 623 42.42 1.69 11.82
CA GLU A 623 41.53 0.58 11.46
C GLU A 623 41.23 0.55 9.96
N VAL A 624 41.31 -0.64 9.34
CA VAL A 624 41.19 -0.84 7.90
C VAL A 624 39.84 -1.48 7.58
N SER A 625 38.95 -0.74 6.93
CA SER A 625 37.69 -1.25 6.38
C SER A 625 37.87 -1.57 4.91
N GLU A 626 37.70 -2.84 4.55
CA GLU A 626 37.71 -3.29 3.16
C GLU A 626 36.28 -3.56 2.68
N ASN A 627 35.90 -3.00 1.52
CA ASN A 627 34.59 -3.25 0.91
C ASN A 627 34.73 -3.53 -0.58
N THR A 628 34.04 -4.54 -1.08
CA THR A 628 33.98 -4.82 -2.53
C THR A 628 32.82 -4.04 -3.13
N LEU A 629 33.13 -3.05 -3.95
CA LEU A 629 32.15 -2.25 -4.67
C LEU A 629 31.92 -2.83 -6.07
N ARG A 630 30.70 -3.30 -6.33
CA ARG A 630 30.23 -3.60 -7.70
C ARG A 630 29.78 -2.30 -8.35
N PHE A 631 30.61 -1.74 -9.23
CA PHE A 631 30.26 -0.48 -9.90
C PHE A 631 29.50 -0.71 -11.21
N ILE A 632 29.55 -1.91 -11.78
CA ILE A 632 28.63 -2.38 -12.83
C ILE A 632 28.21 -3.80 -12.45
N ASP A 633 26.92 -3.95 -12.14
CA ASP A 633 26.36 -5.23 -11.73
C ASP A 633 26.15 -6.18 -12.91
N ASN A 634 25.79 -5.61 -14.06
CA ASN A 634 25.60 -6.33 -15.30
C ASN A 634 25.74 -5.36 -16.47
N LEU A 635 26.72 -5.56 -17.33
CA LEU A 635 26.77 -5.00 -18.68
C LEU A 635 26.70 -6.15 -19.67
N SER A 636 25.54 -6.35 -20.28
CA SER A 636 25.31 -7.41 -21.27
C SER A 636 25.17 -6.83 -22.67
N LEU A 637 25.88 -7.44 -23.60
CA LEU A 637 25.83 -7.17 -25.03
C LEU A 637 25.36 -8.45 -25.73
N SER A 638 24.37 -8.34 -26.61
CA SER A 638 23.85 -9.50 -27.34
C SER A 638 23.50 -9.16 -28.78
N SER A 639 23.81 -10.06 -29.70
CA SER A 639 23.46 -10.00 -31.11
C SER A 639 23.41 -11.44 -31.66
N SER A 640 22.91 -11.62 -32.87
CA SER A 640 22.81 -12.92 -33.53
C SER A 640 23.03 -12.78 -35.02
N TYR A 641 23.46 -13.87 -35.66
CA TYR A 641 23.60 -13.96 -37.11
C TYR A 641 22.76 -15.11 -37.63
N ASN A 642 21.77 -14.85 -38.48
CA ASN A 642 20.94 -15.86 -39.12
C ASN A 642 21.47 -16.18 -40.53
N PHE A 643 22.03 -17.38 -40.70
CA PHE A 643 22.55 -17.90 -41.97
C PHE A 643 21.47 -18.24 -42.99
N ALA A 644 20.21 -18.37 -42.55
CA ALA A 644 19.08 -18.72 -43.41
C ALA A 644 18.26 -17.50 -43.85
N ALA A 645 18.62 -16.28 -43.42
CA ALA A 645 17.94 -15.07 -43.88
C ALA A 645 18.42 -14.66 -45.28
N ASP A 646 17.50 -14.16 -46.11
CA ASP A 646 17.82 -13.67 -47.46
C ASP A 646 18.54 -12.31 -47.44
N SER A 647 18.37 -11.54 -46.36
CA SER A 647 19.00 -10.24 -46.13
C SER A 647 19.00 -9.90 -44.64
N LEU A 648 19.81 -8.90 -44.24
CA LEU A 648 19.86 -8.41 -42.85
C LEU A 648 20.23 -9.51 -41.84
N ASN A 649 21.21 -10.33 -42.20
CA ASN A 649 21.58 -11.54 -41.46
C ASN A 649 21.99 -11.27 -40.01
N PHE A 650 22.54 -10.10 -39.67
CA PHE A 650 22.84 -9.71 -38.30
C PHE A 650 21.63 -9.08 -37.61
N SER A 651 21.30 -9.53 -36.40
CA SER A 651 20.36 -8.79 -35.57
C SER A 651 21.01 -7.55 -34.96
N ASN A 652 20.20 -6.59 -34.55
CA ASN A 652 20.65 -5.45 -33.77
C ASN A 652 21.50 -5.88 -32.56
N LEU A 653 22.48 -5.05 -32.19
CA LEU A 653 23.22 -5.17 -30.95
C LEU A 653 22.39 -4.59 -29.81
N ASN A 654 21.92 -5.46 -28.92
CA ASN A 654 21.20 -5.07 -27.72
C ASN A 654 22.18 -5.01 -26.54
N THR A 655 22.21 -3.85 -25.89
CA THR A 655 23.05 -3.57 -24.74
C THR A 655 22.18 -3.22 -23.54
N SER A 656 22.45 -3.81 -22.39
CA SER A 656 21.81 -3.41 -21.13
C SER A 656 22.84 -3.31 -20.01
N LEU A 657 22.70 -2.26 -19.20
CA LEU A 657 23.55 -1.95 -18.07
C LEU A 657 22.70 -1.82 -16.81
N SER A 658 23.14 -2.43 -15.72
CA SER A 658 22.62 -2.17 -14.37
C SER A 658 23.78 -1.89 -13.42
N SER A 659 23.58 -0.95 -12.51
CA SER A 659 24.59 -0.54 -11.54
C SER A 659 23.97 -0.03 -10.24
N ASN A 660 24.49 -0.52 -9.13
CA ASN A 660 24.25 -0.03 -7.78
C ASN A 660 25.54 0.57 -7.17
N ALA A 661 26.40 1.16 -8.00
CA ALA A 661 27.70 1.71 -7.59
C ALA A 661 27.59 2.78 -6.48
N ILE A 662 26.46 3.48 -6.44
CA ILE A 662 26.14 4.46 -5.41
C ILE A 662 25.15 3.81 -4.45
N PRO A 663 25.49 3.62 -3.17
CA PRO A 663 24.58 3.03 -2.19
C PRO A 663 23.22 3.73 -2.17
N GLY A 664 22.14 2.97 -2.33
CA GLY A 664 20.77 3.49 -2.36
C GLY A 664 20.30 4.02 -3.72
N VAL A 665 21.17 4.04 -4.75
CA VAL A 665 20.79 4.39 -6.12
C VAL A 665 20.82 3.14 -6.99
N ASN A 666 19.69 2.81 -7.61
CA ASN A 666 19.62 1.78 -8.65
C ASN A 666 19.61 2.47 -10.01
N LEU A 667 20.61 2.18 -10.85
CA LEU A 667 20.70 2.64 -12.24
C LEU A 667 20.45 1.46 -13.17
N SER A 668 19.58 1.66 -14.15
CA SER A 668 19.39 0.74 -15.28
C SER A 668 19.40 1.51 -16.58
N ALA A 669 20.04 0.97 -17.60
CA ALA A 669 20.07 1.53 -18.94
C ALA A 669 19.97 0.42 -19.99
N SER A 670 19.34 0.71 -21.12
CA SER A 670 19.29 -0.18 -22.27
C SER A 670 19.43 0.60 -23.56
N ALA A 671 20.08 -0.02 -24.54
CA ALA A 671 20.29 0.55 -25.86
C ALA A 671 20.20 -0.56 -26.92
N SER A 672 19.70 -0.22 -28.11
CA SER A 672 19.73 -1.11 -29.26
C SER A 672 20.37 -0.38 -30.44
N PHE A 673 21.26 -1.06 -31.15
CA PHE A 673 21.98 -0.51 -32.30
C PHE A 673 21.78 -1.39 -33.53
N SER A 674 21.45 -0.78 -34.68
CA SER A 674 21.41 -1.46 -35.97
C SER A 674 22.77 -1.32 -36.67
N PHE A 675 23.25 -2.39 -37.30
CA PHE A 675 24.47 -2.35 -38.12
C PHE A 675 24.21 -1.89 -39.56
N TYR A 676 22.93 -1.84 -39.96
CA TYR A 676 22.52 -1.63 -41.34
C TYR A 676 22.17 -0.17 -41.62
N GLN A 677 22.46 0.24 -42.86
CA GLN A 677 21.96 1.49 -43.43
C GLN A 677 20.45 1.41 -43.63
N ARG A 678 19.80 2.57 -43.85
CA ARG A 678 18.38 2.65 -44.19
C ARG A 678 18.20 3.24 -45.59
N GLY A 679 17.25 2.70 -46.33
CA GLY A 679 16.83 3.21 -47.64
C GLY A 679 16.05 4.52 -47.53
N GLU A 680 15.57 5.02 -48.67
CA GLU A 680 14.76 6.25 -48.75
C GLU A 680 13.38 6.11 -48.08
N ASP A 681 12.89 4.87 -47.97
CA ASP A 681 11.66 4.48 -47.28
C ASP A 681 11.85 4.28 -45.76
N GLY A 682 13.09 4.44 -45.28
CA GLY A 682 13.46 4.24 -43.89
C GLY A 682 13.61 2.78 -43.48
N GLN A 683 13.45 1.82 -44.38
CA GLN A 683 13.66 0.40 -44.06
C GLN A 683 15.15 0.07 -44.05
N PRO A 684 15.60 -0.84 -43.18
CA PRO A 684 16.99 -1.28 -43.20
C PRO A 684 17.30 -1.98 -44.53
N ILE A 685 18.40 -1.58 -45.16
CA ILE A 685 18.93 -2.22 -46.38
C ILE A 685 20.15 -3.07 -46.02
N ASP A 686 20.40 -4.13 -46.78
CA ASP A 686 21.52 -5.07 -46.53
C ASP A 686 22.88 -4.48 -46.93
N ARG A 687 23.19 -3.33 -46.35
CA ARG A 687 24.46 -2.62 -46.47
C ARG A 687 24.88 -2.16 -45.09
N PHE A 688 26.10 -2.46 -44.69
CA PHE A 688 26.57 -2.09 -43.36
C PHE A 688 26.91 -0.59 -43.27
N LEU A 689 26.67 0.01 -42.11
CA LEU A 689 26.99 1.42 -41.86
C LEU A 689 28.50 1.72 -41.95
N TYR A 690 29.35 0.74 -41.65
CA TYR A 690 30.80 0.94 -41.69
C TYR A 690 31.34 1.10 -43.11
N GLU A 691 30.62 0.60 -44.13
CA GLU A 691 31.03 0.70 -45.54
C GLU A 691 31.02 2.14 -46.05
N ASP A 692 30.16 3.00 -45.48
CA ASP A 692 30.10 4.45 -45.76
C ASP A 692 31.10 5.26 -44.90
N GLY A 693 31.93 4.60 -44.09
CA GLY A 693 33.05 5.18 -43.34
C GLY A 693 32.69 6.11 -42.17
N LYS A 694 31.41 6.32 -41.87
CA LYS A 694 30.96 7.34 -40.88
C LYS A 694 30.52 6.78 -39.53
N LYS A 695 30.00 5.55 -39.45
CA LYS A 695 29.46 4.95 -38.22
C LYS A 695 29.55 3.43 -38.26
N ILE A 696 29.80 2.77 -37.12
CA ILE A 696 29.79 1.30 -37.03
C ILE A 696 28.40 0.73 -36.78
N ALA A 697 27.53 1.49 -36.13
CA ALA A 697 26.15 1.13 -35.84
C ALA A 697 25.32 2.39 -35.57
N GLN A 698 24.02 2.32 -35.81
CA GLN A 698 23.06 3.39 -35.60
C GLN A 698 22.21 3.05 -34.37
N LEU A 699 22.27 3.91 -33.34
CA LEU A 699 21.40 3.81 -32.17
C LEU A 699 19.93 3.89 -32.61
N GLN A 700 19.15 2.88 -32.23
CA GLN A 700 17.71 2.74 -32.53
C GLN A 700 16.87 3.19 -31.35
N ASN A 701 17.26 2.81 -30.13
CA ASN A 701 16.61 3.23 -28.91
C ASN A 701 17.64 3.28 -27.78
N PHE A 702 17.34 4.13 -26.79
CA PHE A 702 18.11 4.27 -25.57
C PHE A 702 17.17 4.66 -24.44
N SER A 703 17.29 4.01 -23.30
CA SER A 703 16.55 4.37 -22.10
C SER A 703 17.42 4.25 -20.86
N VAL A 704 17.19 5.15 -19.91
CA VAL A 704 17.87 5.18 -18.61
C VAL A 704 16.83 5.40 -17.54
N ASN A 705 16.84 4.56 -16.52
CA ASN A 705 16.06 4.75 -15.31
C ASN A 705 17.01 4.76 -14.11
N ALA A 706 16.88 5.78 -13.26
CA ALA A 706 17.61 5.88 -12.01
C ALA A 706 16.62 6.15 -10.88
N SER A 707 16.67 5.34 -9.82
CA SER A 707 15.82 5.49 -8.65
C SER A 707 16.66 5.56 -7.39
N THR A 708 16.30 6.44 -6.46
CA THR A 708 16.92 6.50 -5.13
C THR A 708 15.90 6.88 -4.07
N SER A 709 16.11 6.41 -2.85
CA SER A 709 15.26 6.75 -1.70
C SER A 709 16.10 7.37 -0.60
N PHE A 710 15.68 8.52 -0.11
CA PHE A 710 16.31 9.20 0.99
C PHE A 710 15.40 9.15 2.21
N ARG A 711 16.01 8.88 3.37
CA ARG A 711 15.37 8.96 4.69
C ARG A 711 16.37 9.61 5.63
N GLY A 712 15.91 10.55 6.43
CA GLY A 712 16.76 11.26 7.40
C GLY A 712 15.95 11.78 8.57
N GLY A 713 16.65 12.26 9.60
CA GLY A 713 16.06 12.71 10.86
C GLY A 713 16.06 11.62 11.94
N ASN A 714 16.45 12.00 13.15
CA ASN A 714 16.22 11.19 14.34
C ASN A 714 14.74 11.30 14.72
N GLY A 715 14.23 10.37 15.54
CA GLY A 715 12.84 10.41 16.01
C GLY A 715 12.44 11.81 16.53
N VAL A 716 11.15 12.12 16.46
CA VAL A 716 10.63 13.44 16.84
C VAL A 716 10.99 13.74 18.30
N GLU A 717 11.91 14.68 18.53
CA GLU A 717 12.12 15.25 19.86
C GLU A 717 10.93 16.17 20.18
N VAL A 718 10.08 15.74 21.11
CA VAL A 718 8.97 16.55 21.62
C VAL A 718 9.58 17.63 22.51
N PHE A 719 9.92 18.78 21.96
CA PHE A 719 10.15 19.97 22.75
C PHE A 719 8.77 20.51 23.15
N THR A 720 8.39 20.37 24.41
CA THR A 720 7.34 21.18 25.01
C THR A 720 7.94 22.55 25.34
N PRO A 721 7.74 23.60 24.52
CA PRO A 721 8.09 24.93 24.97
C PRO A 721 7.27 25.24 26.22
N GLU A 722 7.89 25.84 27.25
CA GLU A 722 7.21 26.42 28.40
C GLU A 722 6.37 27.64 27.95
N TYR A 723 5.30 27.42 27.20
CA TYR A 723 4.32 28.45 26.89
C TYR A 723 2.99 28.11 27.54
N ARG A 724 2.92 28.30 28.85
CA ARG A 724 1.64 28.50 29.56
C ARG A 724 1.74 29.67 30.55
N ARG A 725 1.89 30.88 30.02
CA ARG A 725 1.33 32.06 30.72
C ARG A 725 -0.18 32.08 30.49
N ARG A 726 -0.94 32.22 31.58
CA ARG A 726 -2.41 32.37 31.63
C ARG A 726 -2.91 33.17 30.43
N TYR A 727 -3.87 32.60 29.70
CA TYR A 727 -4.56 33.29 28.62
C TYR A 727 -5.36 34.46 29.22
N ASP A 728 -4.93 35.68 28.90
CA ASP A 728 -5.67 36.90 29.21
C ASP A 728 -6.48 37.30 27.97
N PRO A 729 -7.82 37.14 27.98
CA PRO A 729 -8.68 37.48 26.86
C PRO A 729 -8.68 38.97 26.49
N PHE A 730 -8.11 39.84 27.34
CA PHE A 730 -7.99 41.29 27.07
C PHE A 730 -6.65 41.69 26.43
N ASN A 731 -5.68 40.78 26.33
CA ASN A 731 -4.39 41.08 25.73
C ASN A 731 -4.37 40.78 24.22
N GLN A 732 -4.72 41.79 23.41
CA GLN A 732 -4.76 41.69 21.96
C GLN A 732 -3.38 41.63 21.28
N ALA A 733 -2.27 41.81 22.02
CA ALA A 733 -0.92 41.80 21.45
C ALA A 733 -0.53 40.44 20.81
N ARG A 734 -1.19 39.34 21.19
CA ARG A 734 -1.01 38.02 20.55
C ARG A 734 -1.70 37.88 19.18
N PHE A 735 -2.58 38.80 18.81
CA PHE A 735 -3.23 38.82 17.48
C PHE A 735 -2.54 39.76 16.49
N HIS A 736 -1.39 40.33 16.84
CA HIS A 736 -0.55 41.01 15.85
C HIS A 736 -0.04 40.00 14.82
N PRO A 737 -0.04 40.34 13.51
CA PRO A 737 0.39 39.44 12.44
C PRO A 737 1.88 39.05 12.52
N ILE A 738 2.66 39.72 13.36
CA ILE A 738 4.09 39.46 13.57
C ILE A 738 4.35 39.45 15.08
N ASP A 739 4.76 38.29 15.61
CA ASP A 739 5.24 38.18 16.99
C ASP A 739 6.51 39.02 17.13
N THR A 740 6.51 40.01 18.03
CA THR A 740 7.67 40.88 18.28
C THR A 740 8.90 40.14 18.82
N ARG A 741 8.76 38.86 19.17
CA ARG A 741 9.85 37.96 19.61
C ARG A 741 10.34 37.01 18.53
N PHE A 742 9.78 37.05 17.33
CA PHE A 742 10.22 36.24 16.20
C PHE A 742 11.70 36.52 15.90
N GLY A 743 12.58 35.54 16.16
CA GLY A 743 14.03 35.65 15.97
C GLY A 743 14.86 35.90 17.24
N LEU A 744 14.24 36.02 18.42
CA LEU A 744 14.95 36.15 19.71
C LEU A 744 15.27 34.80 20.37
N ASP A 745 14.48 33.76 20.07
CA ASP A 745 14.74 32.39 20.53
C ASP A 745 15.67 31.66 19.55
N PRO A 746 16.65 30.85 20.03
CA PRO A 746 17.50 30.06 19.16
C PRO A 746 16.64 29.14 18.28
N ILE A 747 16.92 29.14 16.98
CA ILE A 747 16.24 28.26 16.03
C ILE A 747 16.62 26.83 16.40
N ASN A 748 15.68 26.10 17.02
CA ASN A 748 15.89 24.69 17.32
C ASN A 748 16.19 23.93 16.02
N PRO A 749 17.25 23.10 15.99
CA PRO A 749 17.59 22.34 14.80
C PRO A 749 16.41 21.43 14.44
N ILE A 750 15.99 21.45 13.17
CA ILE A 750 14.88 20.63 12.67
C ILE A 750 15.35 19.16 12.67
N ARG A 751 15.10 18.46 13.79
CA ARG A 751 15.27 17.01 13.95
C ARG A 751 13.95 16.30 13.67
N SER A 752 13.37 16.54 12.49
CA SER A 752 12.17 15.81 12.06
C SER A 752 12.56 14.64 11.16
N PRO A 753 11.93 13.46 11.31
CA PRO A 753 12.00 12.44 10.29
C PRO A 753 11.45 13.00 8.98
N TRP A 754 12.17 12.74 7.90
CA TRP A 754 11.78 13.06 6.54
C TRP A 754 12.14 11.91 5.61
N SER A 755 11.37 11.75 4.55
CA SER A 755 11.64 10.80 3.48
C SER A 755 11.21 11.35 2.13
N PHE A 756 11.91 10.97 1.07
CA PHE A 756 11.43 11.12 -0.30
C PHE A 756 12.11 10.10 -1.22
N SER A 757 11.47 9.76 -2.34
CA SER A 757 12.03 8.88 -3.36
C SER A 757 12.10 9.60 -4.69
N LEU A 758 13.27 9.60 -5.33
CA LEU A 758 13.52 10.27 -6.59
C LEU A 758 13.64 9.23 -7.71
N ASN A 759 12.83 9.40 -8.75
CA ASN A 759 12.83 8.55 -9.94
C ASN A 759 13.10 9.41 -11.18
N LEU A 760 14.19 9.14 -11.88
CA LEU A 760 14.52 9.73 -13.17
C LEU A 760 14.26 8.68 -14.25
N SER A 761 13.54 9.06 -15.30
CA SER A 761 13.34 8.24 -16.49
C SER A 761 13.65 9.05 -17.74
N TYR A 762 14.53 8.51 -18.58
CA TYR A 762 14.85 9.05 -19.89
C TYR A 762 14.63 7.97 -20.94
N SER A 763 13.98 8.33 -22.04
CA SER A 763 13.85 7.49 -23.22
C SER A 763 14.09 8.30 -24.48
N TRP A 764 14.75 7.67 -25.44
CA TRP A 764 15.06 8.20 -26.75
C TRP A 764 14.83 7.09 -27.78
N ARG A 765 14.10 7.39 -28.84
CA ARG A 765 13.80 6.46 -29.94
C ARG A 765 14.08 7.14 -31.26
N TYR A 766 14.87 6.49 -32.09
CA TYR A 766 15.16 6.93 -33.44
C TYR A 766 13.88 6.92 -34.30
N GLN A 767 13.68 7.97 -35.09
CA GLN A 767 12.66 8.05 -36.14
C GLN A 767 13.35 8.44 -37.45
N PHE A 768 12.98 7.75 -38.53
CA PHE A 768 13.54 8.04 -39.85
C PHE A 768 12.95 9.35 -40.41
N ASN A 769 13.80 10.24 -40.93
CA ASN A 769 13.43 11.56 -41.46
C ASN A 769 12.58 12.44 -40.51
N GLN A 770 12.64 12.19 -39.21
CA GLN A 770 11.95 12.97 -38.18
C GLN A 770 12.89 13.19 -37.00
N ASP A 771 12.57 14.18 -36.17
CA ASP A 771 13.22 14.30 -34.88
C ASP A 771 12.95 13.04 -34.05
N PRO A 772 13.96 12.50 -33.35
CA PRO A 772 13.76 11.31 -32.54
C PRO A 772 12.79 11.61 -31.39
N GLN A 773 11.89 10.68 -31.13
CA GLN A 773 10.97 10.75 -30.00
C GLN A 773 11.74 10.67 -28.68
N ARG A 774 11.47 11.60 -27.77
CA ARG A 774 12.15 11.72 -26.47
C ARG A 774 11.14 11.89 -25.36
N SER A 775 11.41 11.28 -24.22
CA SER A 775 10.75 11.59 -22.95
C SER A 775 11.79 11.65 -21.85
N ALA A 776 11.69 12.63 -20.97
CA ALA A 776 12.63 12.86 -19.90
C ALA A 776 11.86 13.40 -18.70
N THR A 777 11.66 12.58 -17.68
CA THR A 777 10.89 12.97 -16.50
C THR A 777 11.65 12.68 -15.23
N ILE A 778 11.47 13.54 -14.23
CA ILE A 778 11.91 13.31 -12.86
C ILE A 778 10.72 13.42 -11.93
N ARG A 779 10.55 12.45 -11.03
CA ARG A 779 9.47 12.39 -10.05
C ARG A 779 10.02 12.20 -8.66
N ALA A 780 9.72 13.13 -7.76
CA ALA A 780 9.95 13.03 -6.35
C ALA A 780 8.64 12.61 -5.67
N THR A 781 8.58 11.34 -5.28
CA THR A 781 7.41 10.69 -4.68
C THR A 781 7.61 10.51 -3.19
N ASN A 782 6.51 10.34 -2.45
CA ASN A 782 6.52 10.10 -1.00
C ASN A 782 7.32 11.16 -0.23
N ILE A 783 7.33 12.42 -0.68
CA ILE A 783 7.94 13.50 0.08
C ILE A 783 7.09 13.67 1.32
N SER A 784 7.62 13.30 2.48
CA SER A 784 6.93 13.40 3.76
C SER A 784 7.90 13.90 4.81
N PHE A 785 7.50 14.91 5.56
CA PHE A 785 8.26 15.40 6.71
C PHE A 785 7.32 16.01 7.74
N ASN A 786 7.74 15.98 9.01
CA ASN A 786 7.00 16.64 10.08
C ASN A 786 7.54 18.07 10.25
N LEU A 787 6.71 19.08 10.03
CA LEU A 787 7.10 20.48 10.27
C LEU A 787 7.38 20.71 11.77
N THR A 788 6.61 20.04 12.62
CA THR A 788 6.74 19.98 14.09
C THR A 788 6.14 18.64 14.57
N PRO A 789 6.24 18.24 15.86
CA PRO A 789 5.69 16.96 16.34
C PRO A 789 4.22 16.71 16.02
N LYS A 790 3.43 17.78 15.82
CA LYS A 790 2.00 17.72 15.57
C LYS A 790 1.61 18.07 14.13
N TRP A 791 2.56 18.43 13.27
CA TRP A 791 2.30 18.82 11.89
C TRP A 791 3.03 17.91 10.94
N LYS A 792 2.29 17.22 10.07
CA LYS A 792 2.83 16.36 9.02
C LYS A 792 2.48 16.94 7.66
N PHE A 793 3.47 17.09 6.81
CA PHE A 793 3.31 17.51 5.44
C PHE A 793 3.72 16.38 4.50
N SER A 794 2.95 16.19 3.44
CA SER A 794 3.25 15.21 2.39
C SER A 794 2.96 15.76 1.01
N THR A 795 3.80 15.46 0.04
CA THR A 795 3.62 15.89 -1.36
C THR A 795 4.27 14.91 -2.35
N GLU A 796 3.87 15.02 -3.61
CA GLU A 796 4.55 14.45 -4.76
C GLU A 796 4.80 15.57 -5.77
N LEU A 797 6.00 15.59 -6.35
CA LEU A 797 6.40 16.58 -7.35
C LEU A 797 6.96 15.85 -8.57
N GLY A 798 6.72 16.38 -9.76
CA GLY A 798 7.37 15.89 -10.96
C GLY A 798 7.64 16.98 -11.98
N TYR A 799 8.59 16.74 -12.86
CA TYR A 799 8.95 17.67 -13.93
C TYR A 799 9.24 16.90 -15.22
N ASP A 800 8.68 17.38 -16.34
CA ASP A 800 8.97 16.90 -17.69
C ASP A 800 9.98 17.86 -18.34
N PHE A 801 11.19 17.38 -18.60
CA PHE A 801 12.25 18.17 -19.23
C PHE A 801 12.01 18.41 -20.73
N ILE A 802 11.20 17.59 -21.40
CA ILE A 802 10.86 17.75 -22.81
C ILE A 802 9.71 18.75 -22.95
N GLY A 803 8.62 18.52 -22.22
CA GLY A 803 7.46 19.43 -22.17
C GLY A 803 7.77 20.77 -21.49
N LYS A 804 8.81 20.82 -20.65
CA LYS A 804 9.18 21.97 -19.79
C LYS A 804 8.10 22.35 -18.79
N GLU A 805 7.32 21.37 -18.35
CA GLU A 805 6.16 21.55 -17.48
C GLU A 805 6.32 20.78 -16.17
N VAL A 806 5.70 21.31 -15.12
CA VAL A 806 5.58 20.62 -13.83
C VAL A 806 4.43 19.63 -13.94
N LEU A 807 4.68 18.38 -13.57
CA LEU A 807 3.64 17.36 -13.51
C LEU A 807 2.66 17.68 -12.39
N PRO A 808 1.37 17.32 -12.49
CA PRO A 808 0.39 17.66 -11.46
C PRO A 808 0.81 17.16 -10.08
N SER A 809 0.82 18.07 -9.10
CA SER A 809 1.30 17.82 -7.75
C SER A 809 0.17 17.91 -6.74
N GLU A 810 0.25 17.06 -5.71
CA GLU A 810 -0.67 17.07 -4.58
C GLU A 810 0.07 17.52 -3.32
N PHE A 811 -0.56 18.37 -2.53
CA PHE A 811 -0.04 18.84 -1.25
C PHE A 811 -1.02 18.46 -0.16
N SER A 812 -0.54 17.77 0.86
CA SER A 812 -1.34 17.35 2.01
C SER A 812 -0.67 17.81 3.30
N LEU A 813 -1.49 18.36 4.18
CA LEU A 813 -1.10 18.93 5.46
C LEU A 813 -2.04 18.39 6.54
N GLN A 814 -1.46 17.72 7.52
CA GLN A 814 -2.17 17.14 8.66
C GLN A 814 -1.67 17.78 9.94
N ARG A 815 -2.60 18.16 10.83
CA ARG A 815 -2.29 18.70 12.15
C ARG A 815 -3.04 17.95 13.24
N ASN A 816 -2.29 17.39 14.19
CA ASN A 816 -2.86 16.91 15.44
C ASN A 816 -3.02 18.11 16.40
N LEU A 817 -4.27 18.39 16.76
CA LEU A 817 -4.70 19.42 17.71
C LEU A 817 -5.06 18.81 19.08
N GLU A 818 -4.37 17.72 19.45
CA GLU A 818 -4.60 16.88 20.65
C GLU A 818 -5.91 16.09 20.58
N CYS A 819 -7.03 16.76 20.81
CA CYS A 819 -8.36 16.14 20.74
C CYS A 819 -9.02 16.28 19.37
N TRP A 820 -8.43 17.04 18.46
CA TRP A 820 -8.88 17.18 17.08
C TRP A 820 -7.76 16.80 16.11
N ASP A 821 -8.12 16.31 14.94
CA ASP A 821 -7.24 16.20 13.78
C ASP A 821 -7.77 17.09 12.67
N LEU A 822 -6.90 17.91 12.12
CA LEU A 822 -7.15 18.67 10.91
C LEU A 822 -6.41 18.01 9.74
N SER A 823 -7.09 17.86 8.62
CA SER A 823 -6.53 17.40 7.35
C SER A 823 -6.90 18.39 6.25
N PHE A 824 -5.90 18.84 5.51
CA PHE A 824 -6.06 19.69 4.34
C PHE A 824 -5.28 19.08 3.18
N GLN A 825 -5.93 18.92 2.03
CA GLN A 825 -5.32 18.39 0.82
C GLN A 825 -5.68 19.29 -0.35
N ILE A 826 -4.73 19.58 -1.24
CA ILE A 826 -4.95 20.46 -2.38
C ILE A 826 -4.16 19.99 -3.60
N ARG A 827 -4.80 20.07 -4.77
CA ARG A 827 -4.15 20.02 -6.08
C ARG A 827 -4.39 21.36 -6.78
N PRO A 828 -3.43 22.28 -6.75
CA PRO A 828 -3.66 23.66 -7.18
C PRO A 828 -3.47 23.89 -8.70
N PHE A 829 -2.87 22.95 -9.42
CA PHE A 829 -2.59 23.07 -10.86
C PHE A 829 -2.73 21.71 -11.57
N GLY A 830 -2.81 21.75 -12.90
CA GLY A 830 -3.16 20.63 -13.76
C GLY A 830 -4.66 20.57 -14.07
N ASP A 831 -5.07 19.54 -14.82
CA ASP A 831 -6.43 19.45 -15.38
C ASP A 831 -7.50 19.22 -14.31
N PHE A 832 -7.13 18.65 -13.15
CA PHE A 832 -8.05 18.30 -12.06
C PHE A 832 -7.66 19.01 -10.76
N GLN A 833 -8.31 20.14 -10.49
CA GLN A 833 -8.06 20.96 -9.31
C GLN A 833 -9.13 20.73 -8.25
N TYR A 834 -8.69 20.54 -7.00
CA TYR A 834 -9.57 20.36 -5.86
C TYR A 834 -8.88 20.78 -4.56
N TYR A 835 -9.67 21.06 -3.53
CA TYR A 835 -9.19 21.09 -2.16
C TYR A 835 -10.16 20.35 -1.24
N PHE A 836 -9.59 19.66 -0.27
CA PHE A 836 -10.30 18.96 0.79
C PHE A 836 -9.95 19.55 2.14
N PHE A 837 -10.97 19.72 2.97
CA PHE A 837 -10.81 20.15 4.34
C PHE A 837 -11.64 19.23 5.26
N SER A 838 -10.97 18.62 6.23
CA SER A 838 -11.59 17.79 7.25
C SER A 838 -11.09 18.20 8.64
N LEU A 839 -12.02 18.33 9.58
CA LEU A 839 -11.74 18.56 10.99
C LEU A 839 -12.53 17.53 11.79
N ARG A 840 -11.83 16.63 12.50
CA ARG A 840 -12.44 15.49 13.22
C ARG A 840 -11.96 15.41 14.65
N VAL A 841 -12.80 14.92 15.56
CA VAL A 841 -12.38 14.60 16.93
C VAL A 841 -11.51 13.34 16.91
N ASN A 842 -10.33 13.37 17.54
CA ASN A 842 -9.36 12.27 17.55
C ASN A 842 -9.88 11.04 18.33
N SER A 843 -10.74 11.27 19.34
CA SER A 843 -11.34 10.19 20.13
C SER A 843 -12.40 9.41 19.34
N SER A 844 -12.13 8.12 19.13
CA SER A 844 -13.08 7.14 18.58
C SER A 844 -14.35 6.99 19.43
N GLN A 845 -14.27 7.24 20.73
CA GLN A 845 -15.40 7.10 21.66
C GLN A 845 -16.49 8.15 21.41
N ILE A 846 -16.09 9.39 21.14
CA ILE A 846 -17.05 10.47 20.90
C ILE A 846 -17.60 10.44 19.48
N GLN A 847 -16.77 10.04 18.51
CA GLN A 847 -17.30 9.67 17.18
C GLN A 847 -18.43 8.64 17.32
N SER A 848 -18.25 7.62 18.18
CA SER A 848 -19.29 6.61 18.45
C SER A 848 -20.52 7.15 19.20
N LEU A 849 -20.41 8.22 19.98
CA LEU A 849 -21.54 8.79 20.72
C LEU A 849 -22.52 9.52 19.78
N PHE A 850 -22.00 10.25 18.79
CA PHE A 850 -22.83 10.83 17.72
C PHE A 850 -23.54 9.74 16.89
N GLN A 851 -22.96 8.55 16.83
CA GLN A 851 -23.49 7.40 16.07
C GLN A 851 -24.57 6.60 16.83
N LYS A 852 -24.67 6.74 18.17
CA LYS A 852 -25.59 5.95 19.03
C LYS A 852 -26.97 6.58 19.26
N LEU A 853 -27.40 7.52 18.42
CA LEU A 853 -28.73 8.14 18.55
C LEU A 853 -29.86 7.08 18.48
N PRO A 854 -30.94 7.21 19.28
CA PRO A 854 -31.78 6.07 19.71
C PRO A 854 -32.70 5.47 18.64
N VAL A 855 -32.64 5.91 17.39
CA VAL A 855 -33.66 5.58 16.39
C VAL A 855 -33.43 4.20 15.72
N LEU A 856 -32.23 3.60 15.81
CA LEU A 856 -31.91 2.40 15.00
C LEU A 856 -31.35 1.19 15.78
N LYS A 857 -31.47 1.15 17.11
CA LYS A 857 -30.97 0.06 17.98
C LYS A 857 -31.64 -1.32 17.79
N ASN A 858 -32.63 -1.45 16.91
CA ASN A 858 -33.35 -2.71 16.73
C ASN A 858 -32.63 -3.74 15.83
N LEU A 859 -31.50 -3.38 15.21
CA LEU A 859 -30.77 -4.29 14.31
C LEU A 859 -29.58 -5.02 14.96
N GLU A 860 -29.08 -4.57 16.12
CA GLU A 860 -27.92 -5.20 16.79
C GLU A 860 -28.28 -6.35 17.74
N ARG A 861 -29.57 -6.65 17.93
CA ARG A 861 -30.02 -7.59 18.98
C ARG A 861 -30.03 -9.07 18.60
N SER A 862 -29.64 -9.48 17.39
CA SER A 862 -29.80 -10.87 16.95
C SER A 862 -28.55 -11.76 16.97
N SER A 863 -27.44 -11.35 17.58
CA SER A 863 -26.22 -12.17 17.58
C SER A 863 -25.43 -12.13 18.89
N SER A 864 -26.04 -12.54 20.00
CA SER A 864 -25.29 -13.01 21.16
C SER A 864 -25.49 -14.53 21.37
N PRO A 865 -24.42 -15.34 21.39
CA PRO A 865 -24.49 -16.72 21.83
C PRO A 865 -24.30 -16.75 23.34
N SER A 866 -25.33 -16.40 24.11
CA SER A 866 -25.41 -16.71 25.54
C SER A 866 -26.68 -17.49 25.84
N GLY A 867 -26.82 -18.62 25.14
CA GLY A 867 -27.79 -19.65 25.48
C GLY A 867 -27.43 -20.31 26.80
N ARG A 868 -28.11 -19.90 27.88
CA ARG A 868 -28.22 -20.71 29.10
C ARG A 868 -28.89 -22.03 28.73
N GLY A 869 -28.11 -23.11 28.69
CA GLY A 869 -28.60 -24.46 28.49
C GLY A 869 -29.63 -24.83 29.57
N ARG A 870 -30.89 -25.03 29.16
CA ARG A 870 -31.89 -25.74 29.94
C ARG A 870 -31.78 -27.23 29.62
N ARG A 871 -31.37 -28.01 30.63
CA ARG A 871 -31.60 -29.45 30.73
C ARG A 871 -33.10 -29.75 30.67
N TYR A 872 -33.51 -30.60 29.74
CA TYR A 872 -34.56 -31.64 29.80
C TYR A 872 -34.28 -32.51 28.55
N GLY A 873 -34.18 -33.84 28.56
CA GLY A 873 -34.86 -34.85 29.38
C GLY A 873 -35.78 -35.63 28.43
N ASN A 874 -35.32 -36.82 28.01
CA ASN A 874 -35.86 -37.79 27.04
C ASN A 874 -35.48 -37.61 25.57
#